data_AF-A0A7C3YXE2-F1
#
_entry.id   AF-A0A7C3YXE2-F1
#
_cell.length_a   1.000
_cell.length_b   1.000
_cell.length_c   1.000
_cell.angle_alpha   90.00
_cell.angle_beta   90.00
_cell.angle_gamma   90.00
#
_symmetry.space_group_name_H-M   'P 1'
#
loop_
_entity.id
_entity.type
_entity.pdbx_description
1 polymer ?
#
loop_
_entity_poly.entity_id
_entity_poly.type
_entity_poly.pdbx_seq_one_letter_code
_entity_poly.pdbx_strand_id
1 'polypeptide(L)'
;MKLFKNKNHPLIPVLNEWKKLNKMESRTLDSIDEEPILKTFKIDGELTAVYYNNGDVELVSKTGTIRKELPLCEEIKDALKEYKEVILIGELYGVDENGKMLPFNETSSILRTPTSEEEKRIRLSVIQILSADKLFFDSVIESYSLVKELFSEYTYIHPMPEVTKDLNDIWTVEIATKNYEGFVLYYPDKIVKVKPKLEFDLAVIFVEISDIHPDRMGALGLAFMDEERNFRYAGKAGTGFSNKDRYDWLEYGKEREVRKEDNKIFIKPDRVVKIEAMDVFIREAETYDQDLNYIGDKTSGILRQPVFIEIREDKEATPEDIRIEQIPNWNKLVKTSSLSVVSYIQYIKNHKNSKGEPAPWVIKEHNTGRILSSHKTKEEAEKHLKQIYYFRHKKAGYQMELDDYLKERLFEKYLNDHINSVKDNVKKIVFKYPQYIKALENVEEHDKLKNLEPERTPYIELTYKKLYGIKDLSEEEQQALFHHIKNSKHHPEYWDDLVQNVRNDPDNATQEVNVSKMPDEYLLEMVADWKATADVLGNTARSWFEKQNGKRWIFTSHQIDLINKFIDVLEPQESNEERNLIQSVEEEIKAVKLYTDFRDKTNDEKVKDVYNHVIDEEMEHAEEFLDALKNTREALFMNAYFPSHPDKIVIPEAKKTEKDIWNYYDSIKEKMLNYLKGYDIVLRIITDSGPIIVRHDPKTGENIKINTIEDFDRWNNGRVIEFHRAIPSSKTDLLWIDFDPHEEYDKKDIFKIMSEIEEQVKDNFDVNKIETFSTGGRGYHMFIYLKSEIDVDEARKELKRLLDEISENHEKITTGIANKDEMRLDISTLHYGGSLRSPFSLNITSGIPEKPINITISHLLSFIKTGDQDEIIKTEYGILRELSDEGLINNDILGKLLEKTDFGKRMREETERKINNEISKEEYKNNIIKLVEELLAALI
;
A
#
# COMPACT_ATOMS: atom_id res chain seq x y z
N MET A 1 28.59 23.23 2.27
CA MET A 1 27.63 22.19 1.83
C MET A 1 27.86 21.78 0.39
N LYS A 2 27.97 20.47 0.13
CA LYS A 2 27.85 19.89 -1.23
C LYS A 2 26.47 19.30 -1.43
N LEU A 3 25.83 19.61 -2.56
CA LEU A 3 24.48 19.19 -2.89
C LEU A 3 24.47 18.40 -4.19
N PHE A 4 23.88 17.21 -4.14
CA PHE A 4 23.71 16.33 -5.31
C PHE A 4 22.26 15.87 -5.40
N LYS A 5 21.86 15.43 -6.60
CA LYS A 5 20.54 14.85 -6.81
C LYS A 5 20.68 13.45 -7.37
N ASN A 6 20.22 12.46 -6.61
CA ASN A 6 20.15 11.07 -7.03
C ASN A 6 18.78 10.51 -6.63
N LYS A 7 17.88 10.42 -7.62
CA LYS A 7 16.51 9.90 -7.39
C LYS A 7 16.46 8.40 -7.13
N ASN A 8 17.56 7.68 -7.37
CA ASN A 8 17.65 6.23 -7.20
C ASN A 8 18.48 5.87 -5.95
N HIS A 9 18.68 6.82 -5.02
CA HIS A 9 19.44 6.56 -3.80
C HIS A 9 18.72 5.50 -2.93
N PRO A 10 19.43 4.48 -2.40
CA PRO A 10 18.81 3.37 -1.66
C PRO A 10 18.05 3.79 -0.40
N LEU A 11 18.40 4.93 0.21
CA LEU A 11 17.67 5.48 1.37
C LEU A 11 16.30 6.09 1.03
N ILE A 12 15.99 6.36 -0.24
CA ILE A 12 14.68 6.91 -0.63
C ILE A 12 13.57 5.86 -0.40
N PRO A 13 13.71 4.60 -0.88
CA PRO A 13 12.84 3.50 -0.46
C PRO A 13 12.73 3.36 1.06
N VAL A 14 13.85 3.46 1.80
CA VAL A 14 13.87 3.36 3.27
C VAL A 14 12.99 4.44 3.92
N LEU A 15 13.12 5.71 3.49
CA LEU A 15 12.27 6.81 3.98
C LEU A 15 10.79 6.61 3.62
N ASN A 16 10.50 6.08 2.43
CA ASN A 16 9.14 5.81 2.00
C ASN A 16 8.50 4.70 2.83
N GLU A 17 9.20 3.59 3.03
CA GLU A 17 8.74 2.48 3.86
C GLU A 17 8.63 2.89 5.33
N TRP A 18 9.59 3.64 5.87
CA TRP A 18 9.47 4.18 7.23
C TRP A 18 8.20 4.99 7.41
N LYS A 19 7.88 5.90 6.48
CA LYS A 19 6.66 6.71 6.53
C LYS A 19 5.38 5.88 6.40
N LYS A 20 5.44 4.78 5.65
CA LYS A 20 4.31 3.86 5.43
C LYS A 20 4.05 2.98 6.65
N LEU A 21 5.12 2.44 7.26
CA LEU A 21 5.05 1.68 8.51
C LEU A 21 4.57 2.55 9.67
N ASN A 22 5.08 3.78 9.75
CA ASN A 22 4.69 4.76 10.76
C ASN A 22 3.51 5.62 10.29
N LYS A 23 2.44 5.00 9.78
CA LYS A 23 1.25 5.71 9.29
C LYS A 23 0.63 6.52 10.43
N MET A 24 0.83 7.83 10.42
CA MET A 24 0.37 8.71 11.49
C MET A 24 -1.11 9.12 11.32
N GLU A 25 -1.94 8.81 12.31
CA GLU A 25 -3.32 9.30 12.41
C GLU A 25 -3.33 10.80 12.74
N SER A 26 -4.22 11.57 12.12
CA SER A 26 -4.41 12.98 12.48
C SER A 26 -5.54 13.11 13.48
N ARG A 27 -5.29 13.72 14.63
CA ARG A 27 -6.29 13.95 15.69
C ARG A 27 -6.25 15.38 16.21
N THR A 28 -7.32 15.79 16.90
CA THR A 28 -7.35 17.03 17.68
C THR A 28 -6.93 16.75 19.12
N LEU A 29 -6.49 17.78 19.83
CA LEU A 29 -6.09 17.62 21.23
C LEU A 29 -7.25 17.08 22.09
N ASP A 30 -8.47 17.56 21.87
CA ASP A 30 -9.66 17.13 22.62
C ASP A 30 -10.08 15.67 22.32
N SER A 31 -9.56 15.09 21.24
CA SER A 31 -9.82 13.68 20.86
C SER A 31 -8.77 12.70 21.38
N ILE A 32 -7.85 13.16 22.23
CA ILE A 32 -6.85 12.32 22.88
C ILE A 32 -7.41 11.83 24.22
N ASP A 33 -7.70 10.54 24.28
CA ASP A 33 -8.30 9.83 25.42
C ASP A 33 -7.35 8.81 26.06
N GLU A 34 -6.25 8.47 25.39
CA GLU A 34 -5.24 7.51 25.84
C GLU A 34 -3.89 8.20 26.11
N GLU A 35 -3.18 7.78 27.17
CA GLU A 35 -1.84 8.29 27.49
C GLU A 35 -0.76 7.65 26.58
N PRO A 36 0.00 8.44 25.82
CA PRO A 36 1.07 7.93 24.95
C PRO A 36 2.33 7.54 25.73
N ILE A 37 3.11 6.60 25.18
CA ILE A 37 4.40 6.16 25.73
C ILE A 37 5.46 7.25 25.54
N LEU A 38 5.45 7.92 24.39
CA LEU A 38 6.37 9.01 24.08
C LEU A 38 5.57 10.18 23.48
N LYS A 39 5.91 11.39 23.89
CA LYS A 39 5.32 12.64 23.42
C LYS A 39 6.44 13.52 22.88
N THR A 40 6.37 13.91 21.62
CA THR A 40 7.34 14.84 21.03
C THR A 40 6.67 16.03 20.38
N PHE A 41 7.39 17.13 20.28
CA PHE A 41 6.96 18.24 19.44
C PHE A 41 7.03 17.83 17.96
N LYS A 42 6.12 18.39 17.15
CA LYS A 42 6.15 18.25 15.70
C LYS A 42 6.93 19.42 15.09
N ILE A 43 8.15 19.15 14.64
CA ILE A 43 8.97 20.10 13.88
C ILE A 43 8.44 20.20 12.44
N ASP A 44 8.45 21.42 11.90
CA ASP A 44 8.03 21.74 10.53
C ASP A 44 9.28 21.88 9.64
N GLY A 45 9.80 20.75 9.15
CA GLY A 45 11.05 20.69 8.41
C GLY A 45 11.02 19.71 7.22
N GLU A 46 12.20 19.29 6.76
CA GLU A 46 12.36 18.28 5.72
C GLU A 46 12.77 16.93 6.35
N LEU A 47 11.86 15.94 6.28
CA LEU A 47 12.16 14.57 6.66
C LEU A 47 13.38 14.03 5.91
N THR A 48 14.39 13.62 6.67
CA THR A 48 15.72 13.29 6.16
C THR A 48 16.23 11.98 6.80
N ALA A 49 16.75 11.09 5.96
CA ALA A 49 17.54 9.95 6.41
C ALA A 49 19.01 10.34 6.43
N VAL A 50 19.73 9.88 7.44
CA VAL A 50 21.18 10.01 7.54
C VAL A 50 21.79 8.63 7.44
N TYR A 51 22.80 8.50 6.59
CA TYR A 51 23.64 7.33 6.51
C TYR A 51 25.06 7.68 6.94
N TYR A 52 25.50 7.01 7.99
CA TYR A 52 26.86 7.04 8.51
C TYR A 52 27.55 5.73 8.12
N ASN A 53 28.74 5.80 7.54
CA ASN A 53 29.55 4.63 7.19
C ASN A 53 31.05 4.95 7.36
N ASN A 54 31.67 4.38 8.39
CA ASN A 54 33.11 4.51 8.71
C ASN A 54 33.61 5.96 8.66
N GLY A 55 32.86 6.89 9.26
CA GLY A 55 33.20 8.31 9.30
C GLY A 55 32.67 9.14 8.13
N ASP A 56 32.13 8.53 7.07
CA ASP A 56 31.41 9.24 6.01
C ASP A 56 29.95 9.46 6.41
N VAL A 57 29.43 10.67 6.14
CA VAL A 57 28.06 11.06 6.49
C VAL A 57 27.33 11.62 5.27
N GLU A 58 26.14 11.10 5.02
CA GLU A 58 25.25 11.57 3.97
C GLU A 58 23.85 11.84 4.52
N LEU A 59 23.29 13.01 4.18
CA LEU A 59 21.90 13.36 4.49
C LEU A 59 21.07 13.28 3.21
N VAL A 60 20.03 12.45 3.20
CA VAL A 60 19.24 12.16 2.02
C VAL A 60 17.78 12.50 2.27
N SER A 61 17.20 13.36 1.44
CA SER A 61 15.78 13.69 1.50
C SER A 61 14.95 12.72 0.66
N LYS A 62 13.63 12.70 0.90
CA LYS A 62 12.67 11.89 0.12
C LYS A 62 12.69 12.19 -1.39
N THR A 63 13.14 13.38 -1.79
CA THR A 63 13.20 13.78 -3.22
C THR A 63 14.52 13.40 -3.89
N GLY A 64 15.42 12.75 -3.15
CA GLY A 64 16.75 12.34 -3.61
C GLY A 64 17.79 13.45 -3.60
N THR A 65 17.56 14.52 -2.81
CA THR A 65 18.58 15.53 -2.55
C THR A 65 19.55 14.96 -1.50
N ILE A 66 20.83 14.92 -1.84
CA ILE A 66 21.91 14.47 -0.96
C ILE A 66 22.71 15.67 -0.51
N ARG A 67 22.91 15.82 0.80
CA ARG A 67 23.70 16.89 1.42
C ARG A 67 24.87 16.29 2.19
N LYS A 68 26.05 16.85 1.95
CA LYS A 68 27.29 16.52 2.65
C LYS A 68 27.98 17.80 3.13
N GLU A 69 28.92 17.65 4.05
CA GLU A 69 29.80 18.73 4.52
C GLU A 69 29.00 19.91 5.12
N LEU A 70 27.96 19.59 5.91
CA LEU A 70 27.29 20.55 6.79
C LEU A 70 27.95 20.52 8.17
N PRO A 71 27.89 21.60 8.97
CA PRO A 71 28.42 21.61 10.33
C PRO A 71 27.91 20.44 11.21
N LEU A 72 26.63 20.06 11.05
CA LEU A 72 26.04 18.90 11.75
C LEU A 72 26.68 17.55 11.38
N CYS A 73 27.33 17.43 10.21
CA CYS A 73 27.99 16.18 9.82
C CYS A 73 29.18 15.86 10.72
N GLU A 74 29.88 16.87 11.24
CA GLU A 74 31.01 16.65 12.15
C GLU A 74 30.53 16.18 13.54
N GLU A 75 29.39 16.70 14.01
CA GLU A 75 28.78 16.20 15.26
C GLU A 75 28.28 14.76 15.10
N ILE A 76 27.68 14.41 13.96
CA ILE A 76 27.29 13.03 13.66
C ILE A 76 28.50 12.10 13.69
N LYS A 77 29.63 12.51 13.09
CA LYS A 77 30.85 11.71 13.06
C LYS A 77 31.41 11.44 14.45
N ASP A 78 31.44 12.46 15.31
CA ASP A 78 31.94 12.31 16.67
C ASP A 78 31.00 11.45 17.52
N ALA A 79 29.68 11.65 17.40
CA ALA A 79 28.68 10.88 18.13
C ALA A 79 28.69 9.39 17.76
N LEU A 80 28.97 9.07 16.49
CA LEU A 80 28.87 7.71 15.95
C LEU A 80 30.22 7.02 15.72
N LYS A 81 31.34 7.57 16.22
CA LYS A 81 32.69 7.07 15.95
C LYS A 81 32.98 5.63 16.38
N GLU A 82 32.21 5.11 17.34
CA GLU A 82 32.34 3.72 17.82
C GLU A 82 31.56 2.72 16.94
N TYR A 83 30.73 3.20 16.01
CA TYR A 83 29.98 2.40 15.07
C TYR A 83 30.67 2.37 13.71
N LYS A 84 30.45 1.32 12.92
CA LYS A 84 30.87 1.22 11.52
C LYS A 84 29.82 1.76 10.57
N GLU A 85 28.55 1.48 10.83
CA GLU A 85 27.44 1.79 9.93
C GLU A 85 26.18 2.14 10.71
N VAL A 86 25.55 3.28 10.45
CA VAL A 86 24.30 3.68 11.12
C VAL A 86 23.35 4.35 10.12
N ILE A 87 22.07 3.97 10.18
CA ILE A 87 20.98 4.65 9.49
C ILE A 87 20.06 5.27 10.53
N LEU A 88 19.84 6.58 10.47
CA LEU A 88 18.90 7.28 11.35
C LEU A 88 17.96 8.20 10.57
N ILE A 89 16.81 8.52 11.17
CA ILE A 89 15.77 9.37 10.61
C ILE A 89 15.53 10.56 11.54
N GLY A 90 15.36 11.74 10.94
CA GLY A 90 15.05 12.97 11.65
C GLY A 90 14.45 14.04 10.75
N GLU A 91 14.10 15.16 11.37
CA GLU A 91 13.58 16.35 10.69
C GLU A 91 14.69 17.40 10.55
N LEU A 92 15.02 17.77 9.32
CA LEU A 92 16.03 18.78 9.02
C LEU A 92 15.36 20.15 8.90
N TYR A 93 15.79 21.13 9.68
CA TYR A 93 15.12 22.43 9.77
C TYR A 93 16.08 23.61 9.92
N GLY A 94 15.60 24.82 9.64
CA GLY A 94 16.37 26.07 9.78
C GLY A 94 16.03 26.81 11.08
N VAL A 95 17.00 27.55 11.61
CA VAL A 95 16.80 28.51 12.72
C VAL A 95 17.19 29.93 12.32
N ASP A 96 16.64 30.93 12.98
CA ASP A 96 17.08 32.33 12.85
C ASP A 96 18.42 32.56 13.60
N GLU A 97 18.91 33.81 13.59
CA GLU A 97 20.15 34.19 14.28
C GLU A 97 20.09 34.02 15.80
N ASN A 98 18.89 33.94 16.37
CA ASN A 98 18.65 33.74 17.80
C ASN A 98 18.39 32.26 18.15
N GLY A 99 18.46 31.35 17.18
CA GLY A 99 18.19 29.92 17.36
C GLY A 99 16.71 29.55 17.37
N LYS A 100 15.80 30.45 17.00
CA LYS A 100 14.37 30.16 16.89
C LYS A 100 14.09 29.45 15.57
N MET A 101 13.25 28.41 15.60
CA MET A 101 12.87 27.64 14.41
C MET A 101 12.16 28.51 13.36
N LEU A 102 12.64 28.40 12.12
CA LEU A 102 12.05 29.06 10.96
C LEU A 102 10.88 28.21 10.41
N PRO A 103 9.85 28.84 9.81
CA PRO A 103 8.79 28.10 9.13
C PRO A 103 9.33 27.32 7.92
N PHE A 104 8.60 26.30 7.46
CA PHE A 104 9.08 25.38 6.41
C PHE A 104 9.48 26.06 5.10
N ASN A 105 8.82 27.14 4.68
CA ASN A 105 9.16 27.88 3.47
C ASN A 105 10.57 28.50 3.54
N GLU A 106 10.91 29.11 4.68
CA GLU A 106 12.24 29.69 4.92
C GLU A 106 13.29 28.62 5.12
N THR A 107 12.97 27.56 5.87
CA THR A 107 13.78 26.35 6.00
C THR A 107 14.10 25.77 4.61
N SER A 108 13.10 25.60 3.74
CA SER A 108 13.29 25.08 2.39
C SER A 108 14.15 25.99 1.52
N SER A 109 14.11 27.30 1.75
CA SER A 109 14.97 28.25 1.03
C SER A 109 16.44 28.04 1.42
N ILE A 110 16.73 27.99 2.72
CA ILE A 110 18.07 27.77 3.26
C ILE A 110 18.60 26.39 2.85
N LEU A 111 17.78 25.35 2.86
CA LEU A 111 18.19 23.99 2.50
C LEU A 111 18.52 23.79 1.01
N ARG A 112 18.13 24.72 0.13
CA ARG A 112 18.41 24.65 -1.32
C ARG A 112 19.76 25.30 -1.66
N THR A 113 20.00 26.49 -1.17
CA THR A 113 21.19 27.29 -1.52
C THR A 113 21.66 28.13 -0.32
N PRO A 114 22.17 27.52 0.76
CA PRO A 114 22.62 28.25 1.94
C PRO A 114 23.92 29.00 1.65
N THR A 115 24.06 30.21 2.20
CA THR A 115 25.37 30.83 2.38
C THR A 115 26.14 30.16 3.53
N SER A 116 27.44 30.41 3.64
CA SER A 116 28.28 29.79 4.68
C SER A 116 27.84 30.12 6.12
N GLU A 117 27.22 31.27 6.37
CA GLU A 117 26.63 31.58 7.67
C GLU A 117 25.29 30.86 7.89
N GLU A 118 24.52 30.62 6.82
CA GLU A 118 23.25 29.91 6.88
C GLU A 118 23.40 28.42 7.09
N GLU A 119 24.51 27.82 6.65
CA GLU A 119 24.83 26.43 6.97
C GLU A 119 24.90 26.18 8.49
N LYS A 120 25.36 27.18 9.25
CA LYS A 120 25.40 27.15 10.73
C LYS A 120 24.02 27.34 11.37
N ARG A 121 22.99 27.61 10.56
CA ARG A 121 21.58 27.73 10.99
C ARG A 121 20.75 26.49 10.67
N ILE A 122 21.35 25.47 10.07
CA ILE A 122 20.67 24.19 9.81
C ILE A 122 20.80 23.30 11.05
N ARG A 123 19.72 22.63 11.42
CA ARG A 123 19.63 21.68 12.54
C ARG A 123 18.98 20.38 12.09
N LEU A 124 19.37 19.26 12.70
CA LEU A 124 18.72 17.97 12.54
C LEU A 124 18.18 17.50 13.88
N SER A 125 16.87 17.25 13.92
CA SER A 125 16.22 16.65 15.08
C SER A 125 15.93 15.18 14.84
N VAL A 126 16.65 14.28 15.51
CA VAL A 126 16.60 12.84 15.30
C VAL A 126 15.43 12.22 16.05
N ILE A 127 14.64 11.40 15.36
CA ILE A 127 13.51 10.69 15.96
C ILE A 127 13.77 9.19 16.12
N GLN A 128 14.55 8.57 15.23
CA GLN A 128 14.78 7.13 15.29
C GLN A 128 16.13 6.77 14.68
N ILE A 129 16.79 5.77 15.26
CA ILE A 129 17.86 5.02 14.59
C ILE A 129 17.18 3.79 14.00
N LEU A 130 17.30 3.58 12.70
CA LEU A 130 16.76 2.40 12.01
C LEU A 130 17.70 1.21 12.09
N SER A 131 19.00 1.48 11.98
CA SER A 131 20.00 0.44 12.13
C SER A 131 21.33 0.98 12.64
N ALA A 132 22.06 0.16 13.39
CA ALA A 132 23.44 0.41 13.82
C ALA A 132 24.23 -0.91 13.74
N ASP A 133 25.35 -0.93 13.01
CA ASP A 133 26.19 -2.10 12.73
C ASP A 133 25.41 -3.35 12.34
N LYS A 134 24.40 -3.15 11.48
CA LYS A 134 23.47 -4.17 10.95
C LYS A 134 22.42 -4.69 11.96
N LEU A 135 22.40 -4.19 13.19
CA LEU A 135 21.26 -4.34 14.09
C LEU A 135 20.14 -3.40 13.64
N PHE A 136 18.91 -3.88 13.51
CA PHE A 136 17.75 -3.08 13.12
C PHE A 136 16.83 -2.82 14.31
N PHE A 137 16.34 -1.59 14.43
CA PHE A 137 15.35 -1.20 15.44
C PHE A 137 13.97 -1.08 14.80
N ASP A 138 13.00 -1.82 15.34
CA ASP A 138 11.69 -2.00 14.71
C ASP A 138 10.73 -0.85 15.05
N SER A 139 10.99 -0.08 16.11
CA SER A 139 10.14 1.04 16.51
C SER A 139 10.91 2.30 16.91
N VAL A 140 10.24 3.46 16.80
CA VAL A 140 10.73 4.74 17.32
C VAL A 140 11.07 4.60 18.81
N ILE A 141 10.14 4.04 19.59
CA ILE A 141 10.25 3.91 21.06
C ILE A 141 11.53 3.16 21.45
N GLU A 142 11.84 2.07 20.75
CA GLU A 142 12.99 1.21 21.01
C GLU A 142 14.33 1.95 20.84
N SER A 143 14.50 2.65 19.71
CA SER A 143 15.75 3.35 19.41
C SER A 143 15.90 4.70 20.10
N TYR A 144 14.80 5.28 20.62
CA TYR A 144 14.79 6.69 21.05
C TYR A 144 15.65 6.96 22.30
N SER A 145 15.78 5.97 23.18
CA SER A 145 16.71 6.07 24.32
C SER A 145 18.16 6.20 23.85
N LEU A 146 18.55 5.44 22.83
CA LEU A 146 19.87 5.53 22.21
C LEU A 146 20.05 6.86 21.47
N VAL A 147 19.01 7.34 20.78
CA VAL A 147 19.00 8.69 20.18
C VAL A 147 19.32 9.75 21.24
N LYS A 148 18.70 9.67 22.42
CA LYS A 148 18.98 10.60 23.53
C LYS A 148 20.42 10.51 24.03
N GLU A 149 20.89 9.29 24.26
CA GLU A 149 22.26 9.05 24.72
C GLU A 149 23.28 9.66 23.75
N LEU A 150 23.11 9.41 22.45
CA LEU A 150 24.07 9.81 21.43
C LEU A 150 24.03 11.31 21.12
N PHE A 151 22.85 11.96 21.15
CA PHE A 151 22.71 13.29 20.54
C PHE A 151 22.39 14.43 21.52
N SER A 152 22.17 14.18 22.82
CA SER A 152 21.69 15.23 23.75
C SER A 152 22.69 16.35 24.03
N GLU A 153 24.00 16.11 23.88
CA GLU A 153 25.07 17.07 24.18
C GLU A 153 25.49 17.93 22.97
N TYR A 154 24.92 17.66 21.79
CA TYR A 154 25.27 18.31 20.54
C TYR A 154 24.36 19.50 20.21
N THR A 155 24.84 20.41 19.36
CA THR A 155 24.14 21.67 19.06
C THR A 155 23.41 21.66 17.73
N TYR A 156 24.03 21.09 16.69
CA TYR A 156 23.49 21.02 15.34
C TYR A 156 22.66 19.77 15.07
N ILE A 157 22.98 18.67 15.76
CA ILE A 157 22.15 17.46 15.86
C ILE A 157 21.65 17.28 17.29
N HIS A 158 20.40 16.91 17.47
CA HIS A 158 19.83 16.64 18.80
C HIS A 158 18.63 15.68 18.71
N PRO A 159 18.21 15.06 19.82
CA PRO A 159 16.97 14.27 19.86
C PRO A 159 15.75 15.14 19.55
N MET A 160 14.68 14.51 19.06
CA MET A 160 13.38 15.17 18.97
C MET A 160 13.00 15.77 20.34
N PRO A 161 12.54 17.01 20.43
CA PRO A 161 12.20 17.57 21.73
C PRO A 161 11.00 16.84 22.35
N GLU A 162 11.19 16.26 23.53
CA GLU A 162 10.12 15.59 24.30
C GLU A 162 9.19 16.60 24.97
N VAL A 163 7.91 16.22 25.06
CA VAL A 163 6.86 16.98 25.76
C VAL A 163 6.65 16.34 27.14
N THR A 164 7.17 17.00 28.17
CA THR A 164 7.20 16.46 29.54
C THR A 164 6.10 17.00 30.46
N LYS A 165 5.37 18.04 30.05
CA LYS A 165 4.23 18.60 30.79
C LYS A 165 2.91 18.20 30.13
N ASP A 166 1.80 18.58 30.76
CA ASP A 166 0.46 18.36 30.22
C ASP A 166 0.32 18.98 28.82
N LEU A 167 -0.34 18.25 27.92
CA LEU A 167 -0.50 18.68 26.54
C LEU A 167 -1.32 19.98 26.44
N ASN A 168 -2.32 20.18 27.30
CA ASN A 168 -3.16 21.39 27.31
C ASN A 168 -2.38 22.63 27.75
N ASP A 169 -1.51 22.47 28.75
CA ASP A 169 -0.67 23.56 29.26
C ASP A 169 0.34 24.06 28.22
N ILE A 170 0.83 23.14 27.38
CA ILE A 170 1.84 23.41 26.34
C ILE A 170 1.19 23.88 25.03
N TRP A 171 -0.02 23.41 24.73
CA TRP A 171 -0.74 23.64 23.47
C TRP A 171 -0.79 25.11 23.06
N THR A 172 -1.07 26.01 24.01
CA THR A 172 -1.28 27.43 23.70
C THR A 172 0.02 28.24 23.75
N VAL A 173 0.97 27.86 24.62
CA VAL A 173 2.17 28.67 24.90
C VAL A 173 3.36 28.24 24.04
N GLU A 174 3.69 26.96 23.95
CA GLU A 174 4.94 26.53 23.30
C GLU A 174 4.77 26.31 21.79
N ILE A 175 3.63 25.76 21.33
CA ILE A 175 3.33 25.63 19.89
C ILE A 175 3.36 27.00 19.21
N ALA A 176 2.66 27.99 19.78
CA ALA A 176 2.58 29.34 19.22
C ALA A 176 3.86 30.18 19.37
N THR A 177 4.72 29.92 20.37
CA THR A 177 5.93 30.74 20.60
C THR A 177 7.20 30.16 19.99
N LYS A 178 7.31 28.83 19.91
CA LYS A 178 8.47 28.11 19.37
C LYS A 178 8.27 27.61 17.94
N ASN A 179 7.12 27.91 17.34
CA ASN A 179 6.79 27.63 15.94
C ASN A 179 6.66 26.14 15.59
N TYR A 180 6.36 25.29 16.57
CA TYR A 180 6.06 23.87 16.30
C TYR A 180 4.71 23.73 15.60
N GLU A 181 4.55 22.73 14.73
CA GLU A 181 3.29 22.48 14.00
C GLU A 181 2.24 21.80 14.88
N GLY A 182 2.66 21.21 16.00
CA GLY A 182 1.81 20.41 16.88
C GLY A 182 2.61 19.41 17.71
N PHE A 183 1.99 18.26 17.98
CA PHE A 183 2.61 17.14 18.66
C PHE A 183 2.64 15.89 17.78
N VAL A 184 3.57 14.98 18.09
CA VAL A 184 3.52 13.58 17.67
C VAL A 184 3.52 12.73 18.93
N LEU A 185 2.50 11.88 19.06
CA LEU A 185 2.25 11.01 20.20
C LEU A 185 2.45 9.57 19.74
N TYR A 186 3.23 8.80 20.49
CA TYR A 186 3.58 7.42 20.16
C TYR A 186 2.95 6.46 21.17
N TYR A 187 2.20 5.49 20.65
CA TYR A 187 1.55 4.41 21.39
C TYR A 187 2.18 3.06 20.98
N PRO A 188 1.88 1.93 21.67
CA PRO A 188 2.42 0.62 21.31
C PRO A 188 2.15 0.21 19.85
N ASP A 189 0.99 0.57 19.32
CA ASP A 189 0.44 0.08 18.05
C ASP A 189 0.12 1.20 17.04
N LYS A 190 0.18 2.47 17.44
CA LYS A 190 -0.16 3.62 16.59
C LYS A 190 0.68 4.86 16.88
N ILE A 191 0.73 5.74 15.90
CA ILE A 191 1.34 7.07 16.03
C ILE A 191 0.28 8.11 15.66
N VAL A 192 0.11 9.11 16.50
CA VAL A 192 -0.90 10.16 16.34
C VAL A 192 -0.21 11.51 16.21
N LYS A 193 -0.46 12.24 15.13
CA LYS A 193 -0.11 13.65 15.01
C LYS A 193 -1.29 14.50 15.46
N VAL A 194 -1.01 15.45 16.35
CA VAL A 194 -2.01 16.37 16.89
C VAL A 194 -1.70 17.76 16.37
N LYS A 195 -2.62 18.35 15.61
CA LYS A 195 -2.48 19.69 15.02
C LYS A 195 -3.64 20.60 15.43
N PRO A 196 -3.44 21.93 15.48
CA PRO A 196 -4.54 22.87 15.69
C PRO A 196 -5.63 22.70 14.64
N LYS A 197 -6.90 22.64 15.08
CA LYS A 197 -8.05 22.93 14.20
C LYS A 197 -8.32 24.41 14.26
N LEU A 198 -8.32 25.08 13.11
CA LEU A 198 -8.65 26.49 13.02
C LEU A 198 -10.02 26.61 12.37
N GLU A 199 -10.98 27.13 13.11
CA GLU A 199 -12.32 27.43 12.61
C GLU A 199 -12.49 28.94 12.49
N PHE A 200 -13.04 29.38 11.36
CA PHE A 200 -13.27 30.79 11.05
C PHE A 200 -14.69 30.99 10.55
N ASP A 201 -15.32 32.06 11.00
CA ASP A 201 -16.55 32.57 10.40
C ASP A 201 -16.18 33.68 9.41
N LEU A 202 -16.60 33.54 8.15
CA LEU A 202 -16.16 34.39 7.04
C LEU A 202 -17.32 34.82 6.16
N ALA A 203 -17.23 36.01 5.56
CA ALA A 203 -18.15 36.43 4.52
C ALA A 203 -17.85 35.69 3.21
N VAL A 204 -18.92 35.36 2.48
CA VAL A 204 -18.82 34.91 1.08
C VAL A 204 -18.87 36.14 0.18
N ILE A 205 -17.78 36.40 -0.55
CA ILE A 205 -17.66 37.59 -1.42
C ILE A 205 -17.80 37.26 -2.91
N PHE A 206 -17.61 35.99 -3.31
CA PHE A 206 -17.91 35.52 -4.66
C PHE A 206 -18.20 34.02 -4.69
N VAL A 207 -18.88 33.59 -5.75
CA VAL A 207 -19.09 32.18 -6.13
C VAL A 207 -18.30 31.90 -7.40
N GLU A 208 -17.39 30.94 -7.35
CA GLU A 208 -16.62 30.46 -8.51
C GLU A 208 -17.37 29.32 -9.19
N ILE A 209 -17.66 29.46 -10.48
CA ILE A 209 -18.30 28.44 -11.33
C ILE A 209 -17.28 27.32 -11.60
N SER A 210 -17.71 26.06 -11.55
CA SER A 210 -16.81 24.94 -11.85
C SER A 210 -16.41 24.91 -13.32
N ASP A 211 -15.11 24.82 -13.59
CA ASP A 211 -14.58 24.73 -14.96
C ASP A 211 -14.96 23.43 -15.68
N ILE A 212 -15.21 22.35 -14.93
CA ILE A 212 -15.56 21.02 -15.47
C ILE A 212 -17.07 20.86 -15.60
N HIS A 213 -17.84 21.45 -14.68
CA HIS A 213 -19.30 21.34 -14.61
C HIS A 213 -19.92 22.73 -14.44
N PRO A 214 -20.09 23.50 -15.52
CA PRO A 214 -20.53 24.91 -15.44
C PRO A 214 -21.93 25.12 -14.84
N ASP A 215 -22.70 24.05 -14.68
CA ASP A 215 -24.01 24.00 -14.05
C ASP A 215 -23.96 24.02 -12.50
N ARG A 216 -22.77 23.99 -11.89
CA ARG A 216 -22.61 24.00 -10.42
C ARG A 216 -21.43 24.84 -9.93
N MET A 217 -21.47 25.19 -8.65
CA MET A 217 -20.40 25.91 -7.96
C MET A 217 -19.14 25.03 -7.81
N GLY A 218 -18.00 25.61 -8.16
CA GLY A 218 -16.66 25.05 -7.96
C GLY A 218 -16.11 25.38 -6.57
N ALA A 219 -16.16 26.66 -6.18
CA ALA A 219 -15.71 27.13 -4.86
C ALA A 219 -16.43 28.41 -4.39
N LEU A 220 -16.35 28.69 -3.09
CA LEU A 220 -16.72 29.98 -2.49
C LEU A 220 -15.48 30.83 -2.21
N GLY A 221 -15.52 32.11 -2.59
CA GLY A 221 -14.52 33.11 -2.21
C GLY A 221 -14.84 33.70 -0.83
N LEU A 222 -13.86 33.70 0.06
CA LEU A 222 -14.03 33.98 1.49
C LEU A 222 -13.26 35.24 1.89
N ALA A 223 -13.79 36.01 2.84
CA ALA A 223 -13.12 37.18 3.38
C ALA A 223 -13.38 37.41 4.88
N PHE A 224 -12.36 37.96 5.55
CA PHE A 224 -12.50 38.62 6.85
C PHE A 224 -13.00 40.06 6.63
N MET A 225 -13.60 40.67 7.65
CA MET A 225 -13.91 42.10 7.65
C MET A 225 -12.99 42.85 8.63
N ASP A 226 -12.43 43.98 8.20
CA ASP A 226 -11.68 44.88 9.09
C ASP A 226 -12.58 45.94 9.77
N GLU A 227 -12.02 46.68 10.73
CA GLU A 227 -12.77 47.72 11.48
C GLU A 227 -13.34 48.84 10.58
N GLU A 228 -12.72 49.07 9.42
CA GLU A 228 -13.18 50.00 8.39
C GLU A 228 -14.30 49.41 7.50
N ARG A 229 -14.73 48.17 7.79
CA ARG A 229 -15.74 47.40 7.05
C ARG A 229 -15.32 47.01 5.63
N ASN A 230 -14.00 46.88 5.40
CA ASN A 230 -13.48 46.33 4.15
C ASN A 230 -13.34 44.81 4.26
N PHE A 231 -13.58 44.11 3.15
CA PHE A 231 -13.43 42.66 3.03
C PHE A 231 -12.01 42.31 2.60
N ARG A 232 -11.24 41.67 3.49
CA ARG A 232 -9.88 41.17 3.20
C ARG A 232 -9.94 39.72 2.77
N TYR A 233 -9.51 39.44 1.55
CA TYR A 233 -9.57 38.09 0.99
C TYR A 233 -8.84 37.08 1.88
N ALA A 234 -9.48 35.95 2.13
CA ALA A 234 -9.01 34.89 3.01
C ALA A 234 -8.73 33.56 2.27
N GLY A 235 -9.04 33.48 0.97
CA GLY A 235 -8.90 32.26 0.16
C GLY A 235 -10.23 31.75 -0.38
N LYS A 236 -10.22 30.53 -0.93
CA LYS A 236 -11.41 29.89 -1.49
C LYS A 236 -11.61 28.46 -0.96
N ALA A 237 -12.85 28.11 -0.64
CA ALA A 237 -13.24 26.76 -0.22
C ALA A 237 -13.95 26.03 -1.36
N GLY A 238 -13.37 24.91 -1.82
CA GLY A 238 -13.96 24.06 -2.87
C GLY A 238 -14.43 22.69 -2.36
N THR A 239 -14.25 22.39 -1.07
CA THR A 239 -14.56 21.11 -0.42
C THR A 239 -15.45 21.33 0.80
N GLY A 240 -16.15 20.28 1.25
CA GLY A 240 -17.12 20.36 2.36
C GLY A 240 -18.59 20.50 1.92
N PHE A 241 -18.83 20.64 0.62
CA PHE A 241 -20.18 20.80 0.05
C PHE A 241 -20.74 19.49 -0.47
N SER A 242 -22.03 19.23 -0.21
CA SER A 242 -22.80 18.23 -0.95
C SER A 242 -23.06 18.69 -2.38
N ASN A 243 -23.50 17.78 -3.26
CA ASN A 243 -23.88 18.15 -4.62
C ASN A 243 -25.03 19.17 -4.62
N LYS A 244 -26.00 19.03 -3.71
CA LYS A 244 -27.10 19.97 -3.55
C LYS A 244 -26.57 21.37 -3.21
N ASP A 245 -25.69 21.48 -2.21
CA ASP A 245 -25.10 22.77 -1.82
C ASP A 245 -24.42 23.46 -3.01
N ARG A 246 -23.78 22.69 -3.91
CA ARG A 246 -23.12 23.25 -5.09
C ARG A 246 -24.11 23.87 -6.10
N TYR A 247 -25.30 23.29 -6.26
CA TYR A 247 -26.35 23.86 -7.08
C TYR A 247 -26.95 25.09 -6.39
N ASP A 248 -27.31 24.95 -5.12
CA ASP A 248 -27.93 26.01 -4.31
C ASP A 248 -27.03 27.26 -4.23
N TRP A 249 -25.72 27.08 -4.05
CA TRP A 249 -24.77 28.21 -4.01
C TRP A 249 -24.56 28.88 -5.38
N LEU A 250 -24.63 28.13 -6.48
CA LEU A 250 -24.53 28.73 -7.81
C LEU A 250 -25.78 29.54 -8.14
N GLU A 251 -26.97 28.99 -7.85
CA GLU A 251 -28.23 29.71 -8.00
C GLU A 251 -28.27 30.95 -7.12
N TYR A 252 -27.88 30.81 -5.85
CA TYR A 252 -27.72 31.91 -4.91
C TYR A 252 -26.83 33.03 -5.47
N GLY A 253 -25.69 32.65 -6.05
CA GLY A 253 -24.76 33.61 -6.63
C GLY A 253 -25.33 34.36 -7.83
N LYS A 254 -26.05 33.66 -8.72
CA LYS A 254 -26.72 34.27 -9.88
C LYS A 254 -27.81 35.26 -9.47
N GLU A 255 -28.58 34.96 -8.43
CA GLU A 255 -29.65 35.85 -7.93
C GLU A 255 -29.11 37.15 -7.31
N ARG A 256 -27.90 37.10 -6.75
CA ARG A 256 -27.30 38.19 -5.96
C ARG A 256 -26.03 38.76 -6.60
N GLU A 257 -25.88 38.54 -7.90
CA GLU A 257 -24.75 39.02 -8.68
C GLU A 257 -24.66 40.54 -8.60
N VAL A 258 -23.52 41.02 -8.10
CA VAL A 258 -23.12 42.44 -8.14
C VAL A 258 -22.32 42.70 -9.40
N ARG A 259 -21.37 41.79 -9.71
CA ARG A 259 -20.63 41.75 -10.96
C ARG A 259 -20.09 40.35 -11.23
N LYS A 260 -19.66 40.11 -12.46
CA LYS A 260 -19.02 38.87 -12.87
C LYS A 260 -17.68 39.14 -13.56
N GLU A 261 -16.66 38.39 -13.16
CA GLU A 261 -15.30 38.42 -13.71
C GLU A 261 -14.86 36.98 -13.98
N ASP A 262 -14.59 36.63 -15.24
CA ASP A 262 -14.27 35.27 -15.66
C ASP A 262 -15.29 34.22 -15.15
N ASN A 263 -14.83 33.25 -14.37
CA ASN A 263 -15.65 32.23 -13.73
C ASN A 263 -16.11 32.62 -12.31
N LYS A 264 -15.91 33.87 -11.86
CA LYS A 264 -16.32 34.35 -10.53
C LYS A 264 -17.52 35.29 -10.63
N ILE A 265 -18.56 34.96 -9.88
CA ILE A 265 -19.74 35.81 -9.66
C ILE A 265 -19.54 36.49 -8.31
N PHE A 266 -19.20 37.78 -8.28
CA PHE A 266 -19.14 38.55 -7.05
C PHE A 266 -20.56 38.82 -6.56
N ILE A 267 -20.80 38.54 -5.29
CA ILE A 267 -22.14 38.57 -4.69
C ILE A 267 -22.14 39.53 -3.52
N LYS A 268 -23.28 40.15 -3.24
CA LYS A 268 -23.41 40.95 -2.02
C LYS A 268 -23.07 40.06 -0.80
N PRO A 269 -22.09 40.41 0.04
CA PRO A 269 -21.64 39.57 1.15
C PRO A 269 -22.62 39.65 2.33
N ASP A 270 -23.74 38.96 2.19
CA ASP A 270 -24.83 38.89 3.17
C ASP A 270 -24.92 37.51 3.87
N ARG A 271 -24.07 36.55 3.48
CA ARG A 271 -23.93 35.25 4.14
C ARG A 271 -22.58 35.08 4.81
N VAL A 272 -22.64 34.59 6.06
CA VAL A 272 -21.48 34.11 6.82
C VAL A 272 -21.46 32.59 6.78
N VAL A 273 -20.27 32.02 6.55
CA VAL A 273 -20.05 30.58 6.55
C VAL A 273 -18.98 30.21 7.56
N LYS A 274 -19.16 29.05 8.20
CA LYS A 274 -18.15 28.45 9.07
C LYS A 274 -17.20 27.61 8.22
N ILE A 275 -15.91 27.90 8.32
CA ILE A 275 -14.84 27.27 7.57
C ILE A 275 -13.85 26.62 8.56
N GLU A 276 -13.56 25.34 8.35
CA GLU A 276 -12.41 24.69 8.97
C GLU A 276 -11.20 24.85 8.05
N ALA A 277 -10.04 25.25 8.58
CA ALA A 277 -8.79 25.32 7.85
C ALA A 277 -7.67 24.62 8.62
N MET A 278 -6.71 24.07 7.86
CA MET A 278 -5.56 23.39 8.46
C MET A 278 -4.53 24.39 9.00
N ASP A 279 -4.41 25.56 8.38
CA ASP A 279 -3.41 26.58 8.70
C ASP A 279 -3.81 27.96 8.15
N VAL A 280 -3.15 29.02 8.60
CA VAL A 280 -3.32 30.40 8.10
C VAL A 280 -1.99 31.09 7.84
N PHE A 281 -1.81 31.57 6.62
CA PHE A 281 -0.64 32.36 6.23
C PHE A 281 -0.92 33.86 6.30
N ILE A 282 -0.04 34.62 6.94
CA ILE A 282 -0.15 36.08 6.99
C ILE A 282 0.59 36.67 5.80
N ARG A 283 -0.13 37.35 4.90
CA ARG A 283 0.46 38.04 3.73
C ARG A 283 -0.48 39.13 3.20
N GLU A 284 0.04 39.98 2.34
CA GLU A 284 -0.77 40.94 1.56
C GLU A 284 -1.75 40.17 0.65
N ALA A 285 -3.00 40.63 0.61
CA ALA A 285 -4.05 40.04 -0.19
C ALA A 285 -5.10 41.08 -0.62
N GLU A 286 -5.82 40.75 -1.69
CA GLU A 286 -6.83 41.61 -2.27
C GLU A 286 -7.85 42.05 -1.22
N THR A 287 -8.08 43.36 -1.13
CA THR A 287 -9.06 43.95 -0.23
C THR A 287 -10.12 44.70 -1.01
N TYR A 288 -11.37 44.56 -0.58
CA TYR A 288 -12.54 45.14 -1.23
C TYR A 288 -13.35 46.02 -0.28
N ASP A 289 -13.96 47.08 -0.79
CA ASP A 289 -14.92 47.88 -0.04
C ASP A 289 -16.30 47.18 0.09
N GLN A 290 -17.29 47.87 0.66
CA GLN A 290 -18.64 47.31 0.87
C GLN A 290 -19.41 47.04 -0.43
N ASP A 291 -19.05 47.73 -1.50
CA ASP A 291 -19.60 47.53 -2.84
C ASP A 291 -18.74 46.53 -3.65
N LEU A 292 -17.81 45.86 -2.96
CA LEU A 292 -16.84 44.90 -3.48
C LEU A 292 -15.86 45.48 -4.51
N ASN A 293 -15.64 46.78 -4.56
CA ASN A 293 -14.60 47.36 -5.42
C ASN A 293 -13.22 47.09 -4.81
N TYR A 294 -12.26 46.70 -5.64
CA TYR A 294 -10.88 46.49 -5.20
C TYR A 294 -10.25 47.81 -4.76
N ILE A 295 -9.70 47.86 -3.54
CA ILE A 295 -9.10 49.07 -2.94
C ILE A 295 -7.60 48.93 -2.65
N GLY A 296 -6.97 47.87 -3.18
CA GLY A 296 -5.56 47.55 -2.96
C GLY A 296 -5.36 46.28 -2.14
N ASP A 297 -4.11 45.88 -2.00
CA ASP A 297 -3.74 44.78 -1.10
C ASP A 297 -3.56 45.32 0.32
N LYS A 298 -4.10 44.58 1.30
CA LYS A 298 -3.82 44.77 2.73
C LYS A 298 -3.42 43.43 3.34
N THR A 299 -2.67 43.47 4.45
CA THR A 299 -2.32 42.27 5.20
C THR A 299 -3.59 41.51 5.62
N SER A 300 -3.66 40.22 5.26
CA SER A 300 -4.77 39.32 5.56
C SER A 300 -4.27 37.96 6.05
N GLY A 301 -5.18 37.12 6.55
CA GLY A 301 -4.94 35.71 6.80
C GLY A 301 -5.45 34.84 5.66
N ILE A 302 -4.55 34.13 4.98
CA ILE A 302 -4.89 33.22 3.89
C ILE A 302 -4.98 31.79 4.38
N LEU A 303 -6.18 31.22 4.29
CA LEU A 303 -6.49 29.89 4.77
C LEU A 303 -5.87 28.81 3.88
N ARG A 304 -5.27 27.80 4.50
CA ARG A 304 -4.74 26.61 3.84
C ARG A 304 -5.72 25.44 3.97
N GLN A 305 -6.10 24.87 2.83
CA GLN A 305 -7.08 23.78 2.74
C GLN A 305 -8.40 24.11 3.47
N PRO A 306 -9.05 25.24 3.16
CA PRO A 306 -10.34 25.58 3.77
C PRO A 306 -11.42 24.59 3.33
N VAL A 307 -12.19 24.10 4.29
CA VAL A 307 -13.31 23.17 4.14
C VAL A 307 -14.56 23.85 4.69
N PHE A 308 -15.62 23.87 3.89
CA PHE A 308 -16.92 24.36 4.33
C PHE A 308 -17.53 23.40 5.36
N ILE A 309 -18.08 23.97 6.44
CA ILE A 309 -18.77 23.22 7.50
C ILE A 309 -20.26 23.49 7.43
N GLU A 310 -20.67 24.76 7.56
CA GLU A 310 -22.08 25.15 7.58
C GLU A 310 -22.30 26.63 7.26
N ILE A 311 -23.54 26.99 6.94
CA ILE A 311 -23.99 28.39 6.87
C ILE A 311 -24.32 28.85 8.29
N ARG A 312 -23.81 30.01 8.69
CA ARG A 312 -24.07 30.60 10.01
C ARG A 312 -25.25 31.55 9.93
N GLU A 313 -26.46 30.98 9.99
CA GLU A 313 -27.71 31.75 10.01
C GLU A 313 -27.83 32.68 11.24
N ASP A 314 -27.03 32.42 12.28
CA ASP A 314 -26.95 33.20 13.50
C ASP A 314 -25.98 34.39 13.42
N LYS A 315 -25.32 34.62 12.27
CA LYS A 315 -24.29 35.65 12.08
C LYS A 315 -24.53 36.52 10.86
N GLU A 316 -24.05 37.76 10.94
CA GLU A 316 -24.10 38.72 9.84
C GLU A 316 -22.70 39.13 9.38
N ALA A 317 -22.55 39.64 8.16
CA ALA A 317 -21.26 40.14 7.66
C ALA A 317 -20.90 41.48 8.30
N THR A 318 -20.52 41.45 9.58
CA THR A 318 -20.14 42.59 10.41
C THR A 318 -18.68 42.47 10.86
N PRO A 319 -18.00 43.58 11.18
CA PRO A 319 -16.64 43.51 11.74
C PRO A 319 -16.59 42.60 12.98
N GLU A 320 -17.63 42.60 13.80
CA GLU A 320 -17.69 41.79 15.00
C GLU A 320 -17.73 40.28 14.70
N ASP A 321 -18.58 39.84 13.77
CA ASP A 321 -18.82 38.42 13.51
C ASP A 321 -17.74 37.74 12.67
N ILE A 322 -17.11 38.50 11.76
CA ILE A 322 -16.13 37.98 10.78
C ILE A 322 -14.78 38.72 10.81
N ARG A 323 -14.44 39.33 11.95
CA ARG A 323 -13.14 40.01 12.19
C ARG A 323 -11.93 39.16 11.87
N ILE A 324 -10.85 39.82 11.44
CA ILE A 324 -9.55 39.17 11.24
C ILE A 324 -8.89 38.72 12.56
N GLU A 325 -9.26 39.33 13.68
CA GLU A 325 -8.83 38.98 15.04
C GLU A 325 -9.33 37.59 15.49
N GLN A 326 -10.15 36.91 14.69
CA GLN A 326 -10.42 35.47 14.85
C GLN A 326 -9.12 34.64 14.73
N ILE A 327 -8.13 35.14 13.98
CA ILE A 327 -6.80 34.50 13.89
C ILE A 327 -6.11 34.61 15.25
N PRO A 328 -5.77 33.49 15.91
CA PRO A 328 -5.14 33.53 17.22
C PRO A 328 -3.86 34.38 17.20
N ASN A 329 -3.77 35.33 18.13
CA ASN A 329 -2.64 36.24 18.25
C ASN A 329 -2.38 37.17 17.03
N TRP A 330 -3.40 37.49 16.22
CA TRP A 330 -3.29 38.43 15.08
C TRP A 330 -2.41 39.67 15.36
N ASN A 331 -2.73 40.42 16.43
CA ASN A 331 -1.98 41.62 16.83
C ASN A 331 -0.50 41.36 17.15
N LYS A 332 -0.17 40.14 17.58
CA LYS A 332 1.21 39.70 17.82
C LYS A 332 1.83 39.26 16.50
N LEU A 333 1.17 38.47 15.66
CA LEU A 333 1.67 38.01 14.36
C LEU A 333 2.01 39.18 13.43
N VAL A 334 1.18 40.22 13.40
CA VAL A 334 1.43 41.47 12.65
C VAL A 334 2.59 42.28 13.24
N LYS A 335 2.81 42.22 14.56
CA LYS A 335 3.96 42.89 15.24
C LYS A 335 5.25 42.05 15.24
N THR A 336 5.16 40.73 15.14
CA THR A 336 6.30 39.79 15.22
C THR A 336 7.01 39.63 13.89
N SER A 337 6.45 40.17 12.79
CA SER A 337 7.24 40.52 11.60
C SER A 337 8.25 41.66 11.87
N SER A 338 8.28 42.25 13.08
CA SER A 338 9.08 43.44 13.35
C SER A 338 9.94 43.54 14.63
N LEU A 339 10.07 42.58 15.59
CA LEU A 339 11.07 42.69 16.71
C LEU A 339 11.15 41.43 17.62
N SER A 340 12.37 40.92 17.94
CA SER A 340 12.67 39.82 18.90
C SER A 340 13.67 40.25 20.01
N VAL A 341 13.56 39.75 21.25
CA VAL A 341 14.34 40.21 22.44
C VAL A 341 14.87 39.07 23.33
N VAL A 342 16.14 39.09 23.76
CA VAL A 342 16.75 38.26 24.85
C VAL A 342 17.88 39.02 25.58
N SER A 343 18.16 38.75 26.87
CA SER A 343 19.23 39.35 27.72
C SER A 343 20.66 39.16 27.21
N TYR A 344 21.57 40.10 27.49
CA TYR A 344 22.87 40.21 26.80
C TYR A 344 24.04 40.63 27.70
N ILE A 345 25.26 40.34 27.26
CA ILE A 345 26.50 40.79 27.90
C ILE A 345 26.93 42.12 27.26
N GLN A 346 27.19 43.12 28.09
CA GLN A 346 27.63 44.44 27.65
C GLN A 346 28.93 44.84 28.33
N TYR A 347 29.88 45.41 27.57
CA TYR A 347 31.03 46.09 28.14
C TYR A 347 30.66 47.52 28.52
N ILE A 348 30.93 47.91 29.76
CA ILE A 348 30.74 49.26 30.27
C ILE A 348 32.09 49.74 30.81
N LYS A 349 32.73 50.63 30.05
CA LYS A 349 34.05 51.20 30.37
C LYS A 349 34.01 51.89 31.74
N ASN A 350 34.99 51.58 32.60
CA ASN A 350 35.10 52.07 33.99
C ASN A 350 34.00 51.60 34.96
N HIS A 351 33.12 50.67 34.58
CA HIS A 351 32.13 50.11 35.51
C HIS A 351 32.83 49.33 36.62
N LYS A 352 32.35 49.54 37.87
CA LYS A 352 32.86 48.88 39.06
C LYS A 352 31.74 48.06 39.69
N ASN A 353 32.06 46.88 40.19
CA ASN A 353 31.10 46.09 40.94
C ASN A 353 30.79 46.77 42.29
N SER A 354 29.85 46.20 43.06
CA SER A 354 29.45 46.71 44.36
C SER A 354 30.58 46.79 45.41
N LYS A 355 31.75 46.20 45.15
CA LYS A 355 32.95 46.26 46.01
C LYS A 355 33.96 47.33 45.57
N GLY A 356 33.65 48.13 44.55
CA GLY A 356 34.53 49.19 44.04
C GLY A 356 35.66 48.70 43.12
N GLU A 357 35.65 47.42 42.75
CA GLU A 357 36.63 46.82 41.86
C GLU A 357 36.21 46.99 40.39
N PRO A 358 37.16 47.22 39.46
CA PRO A 358 36.84 47.28 38.03
C PRO A 358 36.21 45.97 37.55
N ALA A 359 34.98 46.04 37.05
CA ALA A 359 34.21 44.88 36.58
C ALA A 359 33.41 45.26 35.33
N PRO A 360 34.09 45.60 34.22
CA PRO A 360 33.46 46.29 33.10
C PRO A 360 32.53 45.40 32.27
N TRP A 361 32.54 44.07 32.44
CA TRP A 361 31.69 43.16 31.68
C TRP A 361 30.44 42.79 32.49
N VAL A 362 29.27 43.27 32.06
CA VAL A 362 28.02 43.11 32.80
C VAL A 362 27.02 42.24 32.05
N ILE A 363 26.28 41.42 32.78
CA ILE A 363 25.10 40.71 32.25
C ILE A 363 23.89 41.60 32.50
N LYS A 364 23.19 42.01 31.45
CA LYS A 364 22.01 42.88 31.53
C LYS A 364 20.75 42.17 31.08
N GLU A 365 19.68 42.46 31.81
CA GLU A 365 18.33 42.17 31.39
C GLU A 365 17.89 43.16 30.31
N HIS A 366 17.45 42.69 29.14
CA HIS A 366 17.21 43.53 27.96
C HIS A 366 16.02 44.52 28.13
N ASN A 367 15.07 44.20 29.02
CA ASN A 367 13.84 44.99 29.22
C ASN A 367 14.01 46.12 30.24
N THR A 368 14.79 45.87 31.29
CA THR A 368 14.97 46.83 32.39
C THR A 368 16.32 47.55 32.29
N GLY A 369 17.21 47.08 31.41
CA GLY A 369 18.62 47.48 31.39
C GLY A 369 19.35 47.15 32.70
N ARG A 370 18.71 46.39 33.61
CA ARG A 370 19.22 46.11 34.94
C ARG A 370 20.39 45.16 34.82
N ILE A 371 21.47 45.51 35.50
CA ILE A 371 22.64 44.66 35.60
C ILE A 371 22.32 43.53 36.58
N LEU A 372 22.26 42.30 36.05
CA LEU A 372 22.05 41.07 36.81
C LEU A 372 23.33 40.63 37.52
N SER A 373 24.48 40.81 36.87
CA SER A 373 25.81 40.63 37.49
C SER A 373 26.91 41.37 36.71
N SER A 374 28.06 41.59 37.34
CA SER A 374 29.22 42.30 36.75
C SER A 374 30.52 41.55 37.03
N HIS A 375 31.41 41.51 36.04
CA HIS A 375 32.58 40.64 35.99
C HIS A 375 33.82 41.38 35.49
N LYS A 376 35.00 40.92 35.91
CA LYS A 376 36.28 41.55 35.54
C LYS A 376 36.60 41.27 34.08
N THR A 377 36.31 40.07 33.62
CA THR A 377 36.53 39.63 32.24
C THR A 377 35.23 39.23 31.56
N LYS A 378 35.26 39.20 30.22
CA LYS A 378 34.13 38.75 29.41
C LYS A 378 33.86 37.26 29.62
N GLU A 379 34.89 36.42 29.69
CA GLU A 379 34.73 34.99 29.95
C GLU A 379 34.05 34.73 31.30
N GLU A 380 34.33 35.51 32.34
CA GLU A 380 33.65 35.38 33.63
C GLU A 380 32.15 35.69 33.51
N ALA A 381 31.78 36.73 32.76
CA ALA A 381 30.39 37.06 32.47
C ALA A 381 29.69 35.98 31.64
N GLU A 382 30.36 35.43 30.64
CA GLU A 382 29.83 34.35 29.80
C GLU A 382 29.67 33.05 30.60
N LYS A 383 30.62 32.71 31.47
CA LYS A 383 30.55 31.54 32.35
C LYS A 383 29.44 31.69 33.38
N HIS A 384 29.27 32.87 33.97
CA HIS A 384 28.19 33.12 34.91
C HIS A 384 26.82 33.11 34.21
N LEU A 385 26.72 33.64 32.98
CA LEU A 385 25.52 33.54 32.16
C LEU A 385 25.14 32.07 31.91
N LYS A 386 26.12 31.22 31.57
CA LYS A 386 25.93 29.77 31.39
C LYS A 386 25.53 29.06 32.70
N GLN A 387 26.08 29.46 33.84
CA GLN A 387 25.70 28.91 35.15
C GLN A 387 24.26 29.25 35.55
N ILE A 388 23.80 30.47 35.24
CA ILE A 388 22.39 30.86 35.44
C ILE A 388 21.45 29.93 34.68
N TYR A 389 21.87 29.43 33.50
CA TYR A 389 21.11 28.46 32.71
C TYR A 389 21.23 27.02 33.24
N TYR A 390 22.42 26.61 33.70
CA TYR A 390 22.70 25.25 34.19
C TYR A 390 21.90 24.87 35.46
N PHE A 391 21.74 25.77 36.43
CA PHE A 391 21.06 25.46 37.70
C PHE A 391 19.54 25.26 37.58
N ARG A 392 18.94 25.52 36.41
CA ARG A 392 17.51 25.27 36.17
C ARG A 392 17.18 23.81 35.83
N HIS A 393 18.16 22.96 35.49
CA HIS A 393 17.90 21.64 34.89
C HIS A 393 18.23 20.40 35.74
N LYS A 394 18.83 20.51 36.93
CA LYS A 394 19.33 19.35 37.70
C LYS A 394 18.31 18.65 38.63
N LYS A 395 17.03 18.50 38.24
CA LYS A 395 15.97 18.02 39.17
C LYS A 395 15.02 16.95 38.60
N ALA A 396 15.53 15.82 38.08
CA ALA A 396 14.78 14.57 37.89
C ALA A 396 15.74 13.41 37.54
N GLY A 397 15.60 12.23 38.14
CA GLY A 397 16.43 11.05 37.83
C GLY A 397 15.64 9.74 37.97
N TYR A 398 16.02 8.70 37.21
CA TYR A 398 15.66 7.27 37.41
C TYR A 398 16.53 6.34 36.52
N GLN A 399 16.83 5.12 36.98
CA GLN A 399 17.70 4.12 36.33
C GLN A 399 17.24 2.67 36.67
N MET A 400 17.12 1.79 35.66
CA MET A 400 17.24 0.30 35.70
C MET A 400 17.45 -0.24 34.26
N GLU A 401 18.18 -1.35 34.10
CA GLU A 401 19.11 -1.67 32.98
C GLU A 401 18.48 -2.15 31.64
N LEU A 402 18.99 -1.58 30.54
CA LEU A 402 18.51 -1.68 29.14
C LEU A 402 18.99 -2.94 28.39
N ASP A 403 20.03 -3.61 28.88
CA ASP A 403 20.75 -4.67 28.15
C ASP A 403 19.98 -5.99 28.09
N ASP A 404 19.38 -6.43 29.21
CA ASP A 404 18.60 -7.68 29.27
C ASP A 404 17.36 -7.62 28.38
N TYR A 405 16.68 -6.46 28.34
CA TYR A 405 15.52 -6.25 27.49
C TYR A 405 15.86 -6.35 26.00
N LEU A 406 17.01 -5.82 25.57
CA LEU A 406 17.44 -5.89 24.17
C LEU A 406 17.78 -7.33 23.76
N LYS A 407 18.41 -8.11 24.64
CA LYS A 407 18.71 -9.52 24.37
C LYS A 407 17.44 -10.37 24.21
N GLU A 408 16.44 -10.17 25.08
CA GLU A 408 15.17 -10.88 24.97
C GLU A 408 14.46 -10.59 23.64
N ARG A 409 14.44 -9.34 23.21
CA ARG A 409 13.78 -8.93 21.95
C ARG A 409 14.54 -9.42 20.73
N LEU A 410 15.87 -9.39 20.77
CA LEU A 410 16.72 -9.96 19.73
C LEU A 410 16.48 -11.47 19.57
N PHE A 411 16.34 -12.17 20.69
CA PHE A 411 15.99 -13.58 20.71
C PHE A 411 14.61 -13.84 20.11
N GLU A 412 13.57 -13.11 20.53
CA GLU A 412 12.22 -13.24 19.98
C GLU A 412 12.20 -13.05 18.46
N LYS A 413 12.87 -12.00 17.97
CA LYS A 413 12.96 -11.71 16.54
C LYS A 413 13.69 -12.80 15.77
N TYR A 414 14.89 -13.16 16.22
CA TYR A 414 15.70 -14.21 15.58
C TYR A 414 14.94 -15.53 15.53
N LEU A 415 14.27 -15.90 16.62
CA LEU A 415 13.48 -17.12 16.71
C LEU A 415 12.30 -17.09 15.75
N ASN A 416 11.56 -15.98 15.67
CA ASN A 416 10.43 -15.84 14.76
C ASN A 416 10.86 -15.86 13.30
N ASP A 417 11.91 -15.13 12.93
CA ASP A 417 12.45 -15.11 11.57
C ASP A 417 12.94 -16.50 11.15
N HIS A 418 13.61 -17.20 12.07
CA HIS A 418 14.04 -18.58 11.87
C HIS A 418 12.84 -19.50 11.65
N ILE A 419 11.86 -19.52 12.56
CA ILE A 419 10.66 -20.36 12.44
C ILE A 419 9.93 -20.07 11.12
N ASN A 420 9.77 -18.81 10.74
CA ASN A 420 9.12 -18.43 9.48
C ASN A 420 9.90 -18.94 8.25
N SER A 421 11.23 -18.80 8.27
CA SER A 421 12.09 -19.33 7.21
C SER A 421 11.97 -20.85 7.09
N VAL A 422 11.95 -21.58 8.21
CA VAL A 422 11.72 -23.04 8.22
C VAL A 422 10.35 -23.38 7.65
N LYS A 423 9.28 -22.70 8.09
CA LYS A 423 7.93 -22.89 7.56
C LYS A 423 7.86 -22.68 6.06
N ASP A 424 8.51 -21.65 5.53
CA ASP A 424 8.52 -21.37 4.10
C ASP A 424 9.33 -22.39 3.32
N ASN A 425 10.44 -22.87 3.87
CA ASN A 425 11.22 -23.96 3.26
C ASN A 425 10.43 -25.28 3.26
N VAL A 426 9.70 -25.61 4.33
CA VAL A 426 8.79 -26.76 4.37
C VAL A 426 7.72 -26.64 3.29
N LYS A 427 7.07 -25.47 3.15
CA LYS A 427 6.07 -25.23 2.09
C LYS A 427 6.65 -25.47 0.69
N LYS A 428 7.86 -24.97 0.39
CA LYS A 428 8.52 -25.18 -0.91
C LYS A 428 8.73 -26.65 -1.21
N ILE A 429 9.21 -27.42 -0.23
CA ILE A 429 9.44 -28.86 -0.42
C ILE A 429 8.12 -29.61 -0.58
N VAL A 430 7.12 -29.33 0.26
CA VAL A 430 5.78 -29.97 0.20
C VAL A 430 5.06 -29.63 -1.11
N PHE A 431 5.21 -28.42 -1.62
CA PHE A 431 4.64 -28.04 -2.92
C PHE A 431 5.17 -28.94 -4.05
N LYS A 432 6.47 -29.25 -4.05
CA LYS A 432 7.08 -30.16 -5.03
C LYS A 432 6.83 -31.63 -4.73
N TYR A 433 6.64 -31.98 -3.46
CA TYR A 433 6.39 -33.35 -3.00
C TYR A 433 5.15 -33.43 -2.07
N PRO A 434 3.93 -33.35 -2.62
CA PRO A 434 2.69 -33.23 -1.84
C PRO A 434 2.42 -34.40 -0.89
N GLN A 435 3.03 -35.56 -1.12
CA GLN A 435 2.91 -36.71 -0.22
C GLN A 435 3.42 -36.42 1.21
N TYR A 436 4.24 -35.38 1.40
CA TYR A 436 4.75 -34.97 2.71
C TYR A 436 3.93 -33.85 3.35
N ILE A 437 2.65 -33.67 2.97
CA ILE A 437 1.79 -32.59 3.48
C ILE A 437 1.72 -32.50 5.02
N LYS A 438 1.86 -33.63 5.72
CA LYS A 438 1.93 -33.69 7.20
C LYS A 438 3.10 -32.90 7.79
N ALA A 439 4.16 -32.64 7.02
CA ALA A 439 5.26 -31.78 7.47
C ALA A 439 4.78 -30.34 7.73
N LEU A 440 3.73 -29.87 7.05
CA LEU A 440 3.10 -28.56 7.34
C LEU A 440 2.43 -28.54 8.72
N GLU A 441 1.93 -29.66 9.21
CA GLU A 441 1.38 -29.76 10.57
C GLU A 441 2.51 -29.83 11.61
N ASN A 442 3.58 -30.59 11.33
CA ASN A 442 4.73 -30.73 12.24
C ASN A 442 5.45 -29.40 12.48
N VAL A 443 5.68 -28.62 11.42
CA VAL A 443 6.44 -27.36 11.50
C VAL A 443 5.71 -26.27 12.30
N GLU A 444 4.42 -26.43 12.58
CA GLU A 444 3.70 -25.51 13.48
C GLU A 444 4.20 -25.58 14.92
N GLU A 445 4.85 -26.67 15.33
CA GLU A 445 5.48 -26.82 16.65
C GLU A 445 7.00 -26.57 16.62
N HIS A 446 7.57 -26.15 15.48
CA HIS A 446 8.99 -25.94 15.31
C HIS A 446 9.55 -24.94 16.34
N ASP A 447 10.60 -25.37 17.06
CA ASP A 447 11.34 -24.56 18.04
C ASP A 447 10.56 -23.94 19.20
N LYS A 448 9.31 -24.32 19.43
CA LYS A 448 8.51 -23.77 20.54
C LYS A 448 9.12 -23.97 21.92
N LEU A 449 9.92 -25.03 22.11
CA LEU A 449 10.63 -25.27 23.37
C LEU A 449 11.58 -24.13 23.74
N LYS A 450 12.14 -23.41 22.76
CA LYS A 450 13.02 -22.26 23.01
C LYS A 450 12.28 -21.11 23.70
N ASN A 451 10.95 -21.06 23.64
CA ASN A 451 10.14 -20.07 24.36
C ASN A 451 9.75 -20.52 25.78
N LEU A 452 10.19 -21.69 26.23
CA LEU A 452 9.86 -22.26 27.53
C LEU A 452 11.13 -22.50 28.35
N GLU A 453 11.02 -22.37 29.67
CA GLU A 453 12.10 -22.82 30.56
C GLU A 453 12.20 -24.36 30.53
N PRO A 454 13.42 -24.93 30.59
CA PRO A 454 14.70 -24.28 30.90
C PRO A 454 15.48 -23.73 29.67
N GLU A 455 14.90 -23.74 28.47
CA GLU A 455 15.60 -23.34 27.24
C GLU A 455 15.64 -21.82 27.05
N ARG A 456 14.56 -21.11 27.40
CA ARG A 456 14.37 -19.70 27.05
C ARG A 456 15.51 -18.80 27.54
N THR A 457 15.76 -18.73 28.85
CA THR A 457 16.82 -17.85 29.37
C THR A 457 18.21 -18.13 28.76
N PRO A 458 18.70 -19.38 28.69
CA PRO A 458 19.98 -19.65 28.03
C PRO A 458 19.98 -19.41 26.52
N TYR A 459 18.84 -19.60 25.83
CA TYR A 459 18.75 -19.33 24.39
C TYR A 459 18.77 -17.84 24.04
N ILE A 460 18.35 -16.96 24.96
CA ILE A 460 18.51 -15.52 24.83
C ILE A 460 20.00 -15.16 24.73
N GLU A 461 20.82 -15.67 25.64
CA GLU A 461 22.27 -15.46 25.63
C GLU A 461 22.97 -16.16 24.46
N LEU A 462 22.56 -17.40 24.11
CA LEU A 462 23.09 -18.12 22.95
C LEU A 462 22.85 -17.36 21.64
N THR A 463 21.67 -16.80 21.47
CA THR A 463 21.31 -16.06 20.25
C THR A 463 22.14 -14.79 20.13
N TYR A 464 22.29 -14.06 21.24
CA TYR A 464 23.20 -12.92 21.31
C TYR A 464 24.63 -13.34 20.93
N LYS A 465 25.22 -14.34 21.60
CA LYS A 465 26.58 -14.81 21.31
C LYS A 465 26.77 -15.27 19.86
N LYS A 466 25.79 -15.99 19.29
CA LYS A 466 25.82 -16.48 17.91
C LYS A 466 25.90 -15.32 16.91
N LEU A 467 25.10 -14.27 17.09
CA LEU A 467 25.07 -13.10 16.21
C LEU A 467 26.38 -12.29 16.27
N TYR A 468 27.05 -12.28 17.42
CA TYR A 468 28.34 -11.59 17.61
C TYR A 468 29.57 -12.49 17.44
N GLY A 469 29.40 -13.75 17.01
CA GLY A 469 30.50 -14.67 16.75
C GLY A 469 31.28 -15.12 17.99
N ILE A 470 30.66 -15.04 19.18
CA ILE A 470 31.24 -15.47 20.45
C ILE A 470 31.11 -16.99 20.56
N LYS A 471 32.21 -17.70 20.82
CA LYS A 471 32.26 -19.17 20.80
C LYS A 471 32.17 -19.84 22.19
N ASP A 472 32.39 -19.08 23.26
CA ASP A 472 32.41 -19.64 24.62
C ASP A 472 31.00 -19.80 25.19
N LEU A 473 30.60 -21.05 25.42
CA LEU A 473 29.30 -21.41 25.98
C LEU A 473 29.39 -21.77 27.47
N SER A 474 28.49 -21.23 28.29
CA SER A 474 28.32 -21.61 29.69
C SER A 474 27.75 -23.03 29.82
N GLU A 475 27.82 -23.61 31.02
CA GLU A 475 27.22 -24.94 31.27
C GLU A 475 25.70 -24.92 31.08
N GLU A 476 25.03 -23.83 31.47
CA GLU A 476 23.58 -23.65 31.33
C GLU A 476 23.18 -23.55 29.84
N GLU A 477 23.94 -22.83 29.03
CA GLU A 477 23.75 -22.74 27.57
C GLU A 477 23.96 -24.09 26.88
N GLN A 478 24.98 -24.86 27.31
CA GLN A 478 25.21 -26.22 26.81
C GLN A 478 24.07 -27.17 27.20
N GLN A 479 23.55 -27.06 28.43
CA GLN A 479 22.42 -27.86 28.90
C GLN A 479 21.12 -27.53 28.16
N ALA A 480 20.82 -26.25 27.93
CA ALA A 480 19.66 -25.83 27.16
C ALA A 480 19.73 -26.30 25.70
N LEU A 481 20.90 -26.17 25.07
CA LEU A 481 21.13 -26.67 23.72
C LEU A 481 20.95 -28.20 23.64
N PHE A 482 21.49 -28.94 24.61
CA PHE A 482 21.31 -30.39 24.68
C PHE A 482 19.84 -30.78 24.94
N HIS A 483 19.16 -30.06 25.83
CA HIS A 483 17.74 -30.26 26.09
C HIS A 483 16.92 -30.04 24.81
N HIS A 484 17.21 -28.98 24.06
CA HIS A 484 16.55 -28.66 22.81
C HIS A 484 16.70 -29.77 21.76
N ILE A 485 17.95 -30.15 21.42
CA ILE A 485 18.19 -31.16 20.38
C ILE A 485 17.66 -32.55 20.76
N LYS A 486 17.55 -32.85 22.07
CA LYS A 486 17.04 -34.15 22.54
C LYS A 486 15.52 -34.22 22.60
N ASN A 487 14.83 -33.08 22.68
CA ASN A 487 13.37 -33.02 22.81
C ASN A 487 12.65 -32.50 21.54
N SER A 488 13.38 -31.96 20.57
CA SER A 488 12.84 -31.47 19.30
C SER A 488 12.94 -32.52 18.19
N LYS A 489 11.79 -32.97 17.67
CA LYS A 489 11.68 -34.08 16.70
C LYS A 489 12.39 -33.87 15.35
N HIS A 490 12.66 -32.62 14.97
CA HIS A 490 13.42 -32.30 13.75
C HIS A 490 14.94 -32.43 13.93
N HIS A 491 15.44 -32.64 15.16
CA HIS A 491 16.85 -32.93 15.39
C HIS A 491 17.11 -34.44 15.34
N PRO A 492 18.19 -34.89 14.66
CA PRO A 492 18.59 -36.31 14.61
C PRO A 492 18.73 -36.97 15.99
N GLU A 493 19.24 -36.22 16.98
CA GLU A 493 19.51 -36.67 18.35
C GLU A 493 18.25 -37.11 19.12
N TYR A 494 17.08 -36.60 18.75
CA TYR A 494 15.78 -37.06 19.28
C TYR A 494 15.56 -38.56 19.03
N TRP A 495 16.03 -39.06 17.88
CA TRP A 495 15.73 -40.41 17.38
C TRP A 495 16.73 -41.49 17.81
N ASP A 496 17.83 -41.11 18.48
CA ASP A 496 18.84 -42.04 18.99
C ASP A 496 18.90 -42.05 20.52
N ASP A 497 18.37 -43.13 21.12
CA ASP A 497 18.32 -43.34 22.57
C ASP A 497 19.71 -43.40 23.23
N LEU A 498 20.79 -43.63 22.47
CA LEU A 498 22.15 -43.77 22.99
C LEU A 498 22.87 -42.42 23.17
N VAL A 499 22.28 -41.32 22.70
CA VAL A 499 22.86 -39.97 22.83
C VAL A 499 22.71 -39.49 24.27
N GLN A 500 23.83 -39.49 25.02
CA GLN A 500 23.87 -39.11 26.44
C GLN A 500 24.49 -37.73 26.71
N ASN A 501 25.30 -37.21 25.78
CA ASN A 501 25.88 -35.88 25.88
C ASN A 501 26.41 -35.44 24.51
N VAL A 502 26.05 -34.23 24.06
CA VAL A 502 26.53 -33.71 22.77
C VAL A 502 27.14 -32.35 22.99
N ARG A 503 28.46 -32.26 22.82
CA ARG A 503 29.10 -30.95 22.59
C ARG A 503 28.83 -30.57 21.15
N ASN A 504 28.18 -29.41 20.95
CA ASN A 504 27.81 -28.94 19.62
C ASN A 504 28.98 -28.25 18.92
N ASP A 505 30.12 -28.94 18.84
CA ASP A 505 31.22 -28.56 17.95
C ASP A 505 31.11 -29.43 16.67
N PRO A 506 30.63 -28.86 15.54
CA PRO A 506 30.51 -29.58 14.28
C PRO A 506 31.83 -30.13 13.74
N ASP A 507 32.96 -29.66 14.28
CA ASP A 507 34.32 -30.09 13.94
C ASP A 507 34.91 -31.11 14.94
N ASN A 508 34.19 -31.41 16.04
CA ASN A 508 34.67 -32.25 17.15
C ASN A 508 33.57 -33.16 17.73
N ALA A 509 32.67 -33.67 16.88
CA ALA A 509 31.64 -34.62 17.30
C ALA A 509 32.29 -35.91 17.84
N THR A 510 32.06 -36.21 19.12
CA THR A 510 32.63 -37.39 19.80
C THR A 510 31.77 -38.64 19.73
N GLN A 511 30.55 -38.53 19.19
CA GLN A 511 29.56 -39.60 19.16
C GLN A 511 28.79 -39.61 17.84
N GLU A 512 28.65 -40.79 17.24
CA GLU A 512 27.77 -41.04 16.09
C GLU A 512 26.31 -41.12 16.55
N VAL A 513 25.41 -40.53 15.76
CA VAL A 513 23.95 -40.50 16.01
C VAL A 513 23.25 -41.27 14.89
N ASN A 514 22.53 -42.32 15.26
CA ASN A 514 21.78 -43.15 14.33
C ASN A 514 20.40 -42.55 14.03
N VAL A 515 20.22 -42.07 12.81
CA VAL A 515 19.01 -41.34 12.39
C VAL A 515 17.96 -42.26 11.73
N SER A 516 18.21 -43.57 11.65
CA SER A 516 17.36 -44.51 10.90
C SER A 516 15.91 -44.61 11.38
N LYS A 517 15.60 -44.16 12.61
CA LYS A 517 14.23 -44.13 13.16
C LYS A 517 13.45 -42.85 12.80
N MET A 518 14.11 -41.83 12.25
CA MET A 518 13.49 -40.53 11.93
C MET A 518 12.55 -40.64 10.72
N PRO A 519 11.25 -40.34 10.88
CA PRO A 519 10.28 -40.31 9.77
C PRO A 519 10.63 -39.26 8.72
N ASP A 520 10.23 -39.52 7.47
CA ASP A 520 10.52 -38.66 6.31
C ASP A 520 10.01 -37.22 6.49
N GLU A 521 8.87 -37.03 7.17
CA GLU A 521 8.30 -35.69 7.41
C GLU A 521 9.18 -34.84 8.33
N TYR A 522 9.83 -35.45 9.33
CA TYR A 522 10.78 -34.74 10.19
C TYR A 522 12.13 -34.58 9.50
N LEU A 523 12.51 -35.52 8.62
CA LEU A 523 13.69 -35.39 7.75
C LEU A 523 13.58 -34.15 6.85
N LEU A 524 12.38 -33.87 6.35
CA LEU A 524 12.05 -32.68 5.58
C LEU A 524 12.18 -31.40 6.44
N GLU A 525 11.57 -31.40 7.63
CA GLU A 525 11.67 -30.27 8.58
C GLU A 525 13.14 -29.99 8.96
N MET A 526 13.95 -31.03 9.17
CA MET A 526 15.39 -30.92 9.43
C MET A 526 16.14 -30.25 8.28
N VAL A 527 15.86 -30.61 7.03
CA VAL A 527 16.49 -29.96 5.86
C VAL A 527 16.05 -28.49 5.74
N ALA A 528 14.79 -28.19 6.06
CA ALA A 528 14.27 -26.83 6.09
C ALA A 528 14.94 -25.96 7.18
N ASP A 529 15.16 -26.51 8.37
CA ASP A 529 15.96 -25.92 9.46
C ASP A 529 17.41 -25.67 9.01
N TRP A 530 18.03 -26.66 8.38
CA TRP A 530 19.40 -26.52 7.88
C TRP A 530 19.54 -25.38 6.89
N LYS A 531 18.58 -25.24 5.98
CA LYS A 531 18.55 -24.12 5.04
C LYS A 531 18.38 -22.78 5.74
N ALA A 532 17.42 -22.67 6.67
CA ALA A 532 17.18 -21.45 7.42
C ALA A 532 18.40 -21.00 8.22
N THR A 533 19.10 -21.95 8.86
CA THR A 533 20.34 -21.68 9.58
C THR A 533 21.49 -21.34 8.63
N ALA A 534 21.61 -22.02 7.49
CA ALA A 534 22.66 -21.78 6.50
C ALA A 534 22.57 -20.36 5.91
N ASP A 535 21.35 -19.88 5.63
CA ASP A 535 21.12 -18.52 5.12
C ASP A 535 21.60 -17.43 6.08
N VAL A 536 21.34 -17.62 7.38
CA VAL A 536 21.83 -16.70 8.43
C VAL A 536 23.36 -16.67 8.48
N LEU A 537 24.00 -17.82 8.27
CA LEU A 537 25.46 -17.97 8.39
C LEU A 537 26.20 -17.72 7.07
N GLY A 538 25.50 -17.41 5.97
CA GLY A 538 26.09 -17.24 4.65
C GLY A 538 26.70 -18.51 4.07
N ASN A 539 26.05 -19.66 4.32
CA ASN A 539 26.47 -20.99 3.85
C ASN A 539 25.30 -21.70 3.12
N THR A 540 25.49 -22.96 2.71
CA THR A 540 24.45 -23.80 2.08
C THR A 540 24.09 -25.01 2.94
N ALA A 541 22.83 -25.45 2.87
CA ALA A 541 22.36 -26.69 3.46
C ALA A 541 23.11 -27.89 2.87
N ARG A 542 23.44 -27.85 1.57
CA ARG A 542 24.27 -28.87 0.91
C ARG A 542 25.65 -29.03 1.56
N SER A 543 26.37 -27.94 1.79
CA SER A 543 27.71 -28.02 2.40
C SER A 543 27.64 -28.55 3.84
N TRP A 544 26.58 -28.20 4.58
CA TRP A 544 26.37 -28.69 5.93
C TRP A 544 26.09 -30.19 5.96
N PHE A 545 25.20 -30.67 5.07
CA PHE A 545 24.90 -32.09 4.92
C PHE A 545 26.16 -32.90 4.58
N GLU A 546 26.94 -32.46 3.59
CA GLU A 546 28.18 -33.12 3.16
C GLU A 546 29.23 -33.15 4.27
N LYS A 547 29.27 -32.12 5.13
CA LYS A 547 30.20 -32.06 6.27
C LYS A 547 29.88 -33.10 7.35
N GLN A 548 28.59 -33.39 7.59
CA GLN A 548 28.12 -34.16 8.74
C GLN A 548 27.68 -35.60 8.41
N ASN A 549 27.23 -35.86 7.18
CA ASN A 549 26.78 -37.17 6.72
C ASN A 549 27.90 -38.22 6.84
N GLY A 550 27.60 -39.33 7.53
CA GLY A 550 28.57 -40.41 7.76
C GLY A 550 29.69 -40.08 8.75
N LYS A 551 29.62 -38.90 9.40
CA LYS A 551 30.53 -38.53 10.50
C LYS A 551 29.79 -38.39 11.82
N ARG A 552 28.85 -37.45 11.89
CA ARG A 552 28.01 -37.23 13.08
C ARG A 552 26.69 -37.96 12.96
N TRP A 553 26.05 -37.86 11.79
CA TRP A 553 24.74 -38.45 11.56
C TRP A 553 24.84 -39.62 10.57
N ILE A 554 24.33 -40.78 11.00
CA ILE A 554 24.30 -42.00 10.20
C ILE A 554 22.89 -42.15 9.63
N PHE A 555 22.74 -41.79 8.35
CA PHE A 555 21.50 -41.89 7.59
C PHE A 555 21.43 -43.21 6.80
N THR A 556 20.21 -43.70 6.59
CA THR A 556 19.98 -44.80 5.63
C THR A 556 20.10 -44.29 4.18
N SER A 557 20.30 -45.19 3.21
CA SER A 557 20.35 -44.80 1.78
C SER A 557 19.08 -44.06 1.32
N HIS A 558 17.91 -44.52 1.78
CA HIS A 558 16.62 -43.84 1.51
C HIS A 558 16.59 -42.41 2.04
N GLN A 559 17.07 -42.20 3.28
CA GLN A 559 17.13 -40.87 3.88
C GLN A 559 18.12 -39.95 3.16
N ILE A 560 19.28 -40.46 2.73
CA ILE A 560 20.25 -39.70 1.93
C ILE A 560 19.63 -39.24 0.60
N ASP A 561 18.88 -40.13 -0.08
CA ASP A 561 18.20 -39.79 -1.32
C ASP A 561 17.13 -38.72 -1.12
N LEU A 562 16.36 -38.79 -0.03
CA LEU A 562 15.36 -37.77 0.31
C LEU A 562 15.99 -36.43 0.68
N ILE A 563 17.04 -36.43 1.51
CA ILE A 563 17.75 -35.20 1.89
C ILE A 563 18.26 -34.48 0.64
N ASN A 564 18.90 -35.20 -0.28
CA ASN A 564 19.36 -34.60 -1.54
C ASN A 564 18.20 -34.01 -2.35
N LYS A 565 17.09 -34.74 -2.50
CA LYS A 565 15.89 -34.25 -3.19
C LYS A 565 15.31 -32.97 -2.58
N PHE A 566 15.30 -32.89 -1.25
CA PHE A 566 14.78 -31.73 -0.51
C PHE A 566 15.73 -30.54 -0.63
N ILE A 567 17.05 -30.77 -0.49
CA ILE A 567 18.08 -29.75 -0.72
C ILE A 567 17.98 -29.23 -2.15
N ASP A 568 17.79 -30.07 -3.17
CA ASP A 568 17.65 -29.63 -4.56
C ASP A 568 16.38 -28.80 -4.83
N VAL A 569 15.37 -28.84 -3.95
CA VAL A 569 14.22 -27.91 -4.02
C VAL A 569 14.62 -26.55 -3.48
N LEU A 570 15.34 -26.52 -2.37
CA LEU A 570 15.70 -25.29 -1.66
C LEU A 570 16.94 -24.60 -2.24
N GLU A 571 17.81 -25.38 -2.88
CA GLU A 571 19.09 -25.02 -3.46
C GLU A 571 19.21 -25.68 -4.85
N PRO A 572 18.31 -25.31 -5.80
CA PRO A 572 18.34 -25.87 -7.13
C PRO A 572 19.72 -25.62 -7.76
N GLN A 573 20.36 -26.68 -8.22
CA GLN A 573 21.60 -26.56 -8.97
C GLN A 573 21.30 -25.78 -10.27
N GLU A 574 22.17 -24.81 -10.59
CA GLU A 574 22.20 -24.19 -11.92
C GLU A 574 22.19 -25.29 -12.98
N SER A 575 21.33 -25.15 -13.99
CA SER A 575 21.27 -26.14 -15.07
C SER A 575 22.63 -26.20 -15.80
N ASN A 576 23.02 -27.37 -16.31
CA ASN A 576 24.23 -27.50 -17.13
C ASN A 576 24.23 -26.52 -18.32
N GLU A 577 23.05 -26.19 -18.83
CA GLU A 577 22.84 -25.23 -19.91
C GLU A 577 23.12 -23.79 -19.45
N GLU A 578 22.66 -23.40 -18.26
CA GLU A 578 22.97 -22.10 -17.64
C GLU A 578 24.47 -21.95 -17.34
N ARG A 579 25.12 -23.00 -16.83
CA ARG A 579 26.58 -22.99 -16.60
C ARG A 579 27.36 -22.85 -17.90
N ASN A 580 26.97 -23.56 -18.95
CA ASN A 580 27.63 -23.46 -20.25
C ASN A 580 27.48 -22.05 -20.83
N LEU A 581 26.30 -21.43 -20.73
CA LEU A 581 26.06 -20.06 -21.18
C LEU A 581 26.88 -19.04 -20.39
N ILE A 582 26.93 -19.17 -19.05
CA ILE A 582 27.77 -18.30 -18.21
C ILE A 582 29.24 -18.44 -18.59
N GLN A 583 29.72 -19.68 -18.79
CA GLN A 583 31.09 -19.93 -19.21
C GLN A 583 31.39 -19.32 -20.58
N SER A 584 30.48 -19.43 -21.55
CA SER A 584 30.62 -18.80 -22.87
C SER A 584 30.71 -17.26 -22.77
N VAL A 585 29.84 -16.61 -21.97
CA VAL A 585 29.94 -15.15 -21.73
C VAL A 585 31.30 -14.78 -21.12
N GLU A 586 31.78 -15.55 -20.15
CA GLU A 586 33.09 -15.29 -19.55
C GLU A 586 34.25 -15.44 -20.54
N GLU A 587 34.17 -16.39 -21.46
CA GLU A 587 35.19 -16.63 -22.50
C GLU A 587 35.24 -15.46 -23.50
N GLU A 588 34.08 -14.99 -23.98
CA GLU A 588 33.99 -13.82 -24.87
C GLU A 588 34.51 -12.54 -24.18
N ILE A 589 34.14 -12.30 -22.91
CA ILE A 589 34.64 -11.14 -22.15
C ILE A 589 36.17 -11.21 -21.96
N LYS A 590 36.72 -12.41 -21.73
CA LYS A 590 38.18 -12.60 -21.63
C LYS A 590 38.86 -12.32 -22.98
N ALA A 591 38.25 -12.73 -24.09
CA ALA A 591 38.74 -12.47 -25.44
C ALA A 591 38.72 -10.96 -25.78
N VAL A 592 37.59 -10.27 -25.52
CA VAL A 592 37.47 -8.81 -25.67
C VAL A 592 38.58 -8.08 -24.91
N LYS A 593 38.83 -8.47 -23.66
CA LYS A 593 39.91 -7.87 -22.85
C LYS A 593 41.29 -8.13 -23.43
N LEU A 594 41.54 -9.35 -23.90
CA LEU A 594 42.81 -9.73 -24.53
C LEU A 594 43.07 -8.94 -25.82
N TYR A 595 42.07 -8.83 -26.69
CA TYR A 595 42.18 -8.08 -27.95
C TYR A 595 42.31 -6.57 -27.72
N THR A 596 41.61 -6.04 -26.70
CA THR A 596 41.79 -4.65 -26.25
C THR A 596 43.23 -4.39 -25.82
N ASP A 597 43.80 -5.27 -25.00
CA ASP A 597 45.20 -5.16 -24.55
C ASP A 597 46.20 -5.26 -25.71
N PHE A 598 45.91 -6.05 -26.76
CA PHE A 598 46.76 -6.14 -27.95
C PHE A 598 46.66 -4.91 -28.85
N ARG A 599 45.43 -4.41 -29.06
CA ARG A 599 45.17 -3.16 -29.78
C ARG A 599 45.94 -1.99 -29.16
N ASP A 600 45.92 -1.88 -27.84
CA ASP A 600 46.53 -0.76 -27.12
C ASP A 600 48.06 -0.82 -27.12
N LYS A 601 48.66 -1.97 -27.43
CA LYS A 601 50.12 -2.17 -27.52
C LYS A 601 50.69 -1.95 -28.92
N THR A 602 49.85 -1.85 -29.96
CA THR A 602 50.31 -1.61 -31.33
C THR A 602 50.18 -0.14 -31.72
N ASN A 603 51.15 0.35 -32.49
CA ASN A 603 51.14 1.69 -33.08
C ASN A 603 50.69 1.69 -34.56
N ASP A 604 50.42 0.51 -35.13
CA ASP A 604 49.95 0.37 -36.51
C ASP A 604 48.43 0.50 -36.57
N GLU A 605 47.94 1.58 -37.18
CA GLU A 605 46.51 1.87 -37.30
C GLU A 605 45.74 0.80 -38.07
N LYS A 606 46.34 0.14 -39.09
CA LYS A 606 45.66 -0.94 -39.81
C LYS A 606 45.45 -2.16 -38.92
N VAL A 607 46.39 -2.40 -38.01
CA VAL A 607 46.29 -3.50 -37.04
C VAL A 607 45.26 -3.17 -35.96
N LYS A 608 45.16 -1.89 -35.54
CA LYS A 608 44.11 -1.45 -34.61
C LYS A 608 42.71 -1.61 -35.20
N ASP A 609 42.52 -1.27 -36.48
CA ASP A 609 41.23 -1.44 -37.17
C ASP A 609 40.80 -2.91 -37.18
N VAL A 610 41.74 -3.83 -37.43
CA VAL A 610 41.48 -5.27 -37.36
C VAL A 610 41.09 -5.70 -35.94
N TYR A 611 41.79 -5.23 -34.90
CA TYR A 611 41.42 -5.57 -33.52
C TYR A 611 40.09 -4.96 -33.09
N ASN A 612 39.74 -3.75 -33.53
CA ASN A 612 38.43 -3.17 -33.23
C ASN A 612 37.32 -4.02 -33.82
N HIS A 613 37.47 -4.49 -35.07
CA HIS A 613 36.48 -5.36 -35.69
C HIS A 613 36.31 -6.68 -34.91
N VAL A 614 37.42 -7.30 -34.49
CA VAL A 614 37.37 -8.53 -33.67
C VAL A 614 36.74 -8.25 -32.30
N ILE A 615 37.06 -7.12 -31.65
CA ILE A 615 36.43 -6.75 -30.37
C ILE A 615 34.92 -6.58 -30.53
N ASP A 616 34.47 -5.92 -31.61
CA ASP A 616 33.05 -5.72 -31.87
C ASP A 616 32.32 -7.05 -32.10
N GLU A 617 32.92 -7.99 -32.84
CA GLU A 617 32.37 -9.35 -33.05
C GLU A 617 32.24 -10.15 -31.74
N GLU A 618 33.28 -10.15 -30.89
CA GLU A 618 33.26 -10.86 -29.60
C GLU A 618 32.29 -10.20 -28.60
N MET A 619 32.08 -8.88 -28.70
CA MET A 619 31.04 -8.19 -27.92
C MET A 619 29.63 -8.59 -28.39
N GLU A 620 29.40 -8.72 -29.69
CA GLU A 620 28.13 -9.20 -30.25
C GLU A 620 27.82 -10.62 -29.79
N HIS A 621 28.80 -11.53 -29.84
CA HIS A 621 28.64 -12.89 -29.29
C HIS A 621 28.34 -12.90 -27.78
N ALA A 622 29.00 -12.05 -26.99
CA ALA A 622 28.73 -11.94 -25.57
C ALA A 622 27.29 -11.48 -25.28
N GLU A 623 26.76 -10.55 -26.10
CA GLU A 623 25.37 -10.10 -26.02
C GLU A 623 24.37 -11.22 -26.39
N GLU A 624 24.65 -12.01 -27.43
CA GLU A 624 23.84 -13.17 -27.81
C GLU A 624 23.76 -14.22 -26.69
N PHE A 625 24.89 -14.55 -26.06
CA PHE A 625 24.91 -15.48 -24.93
C PHE A 625 24.20 -14.92 -23.69
N LEU A 626 24.31 -13.62 -23.43
CA LEU A 626 23.58 -12.95 -22.33
C LEU A 626 22.06 -12.98 -22.55
N ASP A 627 21.59 -12.81 -23.78
CA ASP A 627 20.17 -12.90 -24.10
C ASP A 627 19.65 -14.35 -24.02
N ALA A 628 20.45 -15.34 -24.45
CA ALA A 628 20.14 -16.75 -24.23
C ALA A 628 20.07 -17.10 -22.73
N LEU A 629 20.96 -16.54 -21.91
CA LEU A 629 20.97 -16.72 -20.46
C LEU A 629 19.73 -16.09 -19.81
N LYS A 630 19.33 -14.88 -20.23
CA LYS A 630 18.08 -14.24 -19.76
C LYS A 630 16.87 -15.09 -20.10
N ASN A 631 16.76 -15.59 -21.33
CA ASN A 631 15.64 -16.43 -21.75
C ASN A 631 15.58 -17.76 -20.97
N THR A 632 16.74 -18.37 -20.71
CA THR A 632 16.85 -19.60 -19.89
C THR A 632 16.42 -19.34 -18.44
N ARG A 633 16.83 -18.20 -17.88
CA ARG A 633 16.39 -17.77 -16.54
C ARG A 633 14.91 -17.39 -16.49
N GLU A 634 14.37 -16.72 -17.51
CA GLU A 634 12.95 -16.39 -17.61
C GLU A 634 12.08 -17.66 -17.68
N ALA A 635 12.55 -18.73 -18.32
CA ALA A 635 11.89 -20.03 -18.32
C ALA A 635 11.91 -20.73 -16.94
N LEU A 636 12.97 -20.54 -16.14
CA LEU A 636 13.05 -20.98 -14.73
C LEU A 636 12.23 -20.07 -13.78
N PHE A 637 12.07 -18.80 -14.14
CA PHE A 637 11.20 -17.81 -13.48
C PHE A 637 9.70 -18.08 -13.71
N MET A 638 9.31 -19.14 -14.44
CA MET A 638 7.91 -19.55 -14.55
C MET A 638 7.28 -19.97 -13.20
N ASN A 639 8.03 -19.95 -12.09
CA ASN A 639 7.53 -20.03 -10.71
C ASN A 639 7.20 -18.65 -10.07
N ALA A 640 7.33 -17.53 -10.78
CA ALA A 640 7.11 -16.17 -10.28
C ALA A 640 5.67 -15.64 -10.47
N TYR A 641 4.73 -16.48 -10.95
CA TYR A 641 3.35 -16.07 -11.21
C TYR A 641 2.43 -16.10 -9.98
N PHE A 642 2.96 -16.44 -8.81
CA PHE A 642 2.20 -16.37 -7.57
C PHE A 642 2.08 -14.92 -7.08
N PRO A 643 0.95 -14.53 -6.47
CA PRO A 643 0.77 -13.21 -5.90
C PRO A 643 1.96 -12.77 -5.03
N SER A 644 2.48 -11.58 -5.33
CA SER A 644 3.57 -10.97 -4.56
C SER A 644 3.21 -10.71 -3.10
N HIS A 645 1.93 -10.51 -2.80
CA HIS A 645 1.41 -10.28 -1.46
C HIS A 645 0.10 -11.08 -1.29
N PRO A 646 0.17 -12.40 -1.13
CA PRO A 646 -0.98 -13.29 -1.23
C PRO A 646 -2.13 -12.92 -0.28
N ASP A 647 -1.81 -12.43 0.92
CA ASP A 647 -2.80 -12.11 1.96
C ASP A 647 -3.36 -10.68 1.85
N LYS A 648 -2.89 -9.89 0.88
CA LYS A 648 -3.31 -8.50 0.73
C LYS A 648 -4.71 -8.42 0.15
N ILE A 649 -5.62 -7.74 0.84
CA ILE A 649 -6.98 -7.48 0.35
C ILE A 649 -6.91 -6.49 -0.82
N VAL A 650 -7.43 -6.91 -1.97
CA VAL A 650 -7.45 -6.13 -3.22
C VAL A 650 -8.84 -5.58 -3.52
N ILE A 651 -9.90 -6.33 -3.21
CA ILE A 651 -11.30 -5.88 -3.32
C ILE A 651 -11.87 -5.78 -1.90
N PRO A 652 -11.87 -4.58 -1.28
CA PRO A 652 -12.23 -4.42 0.13
C PRO A 652 -13.66 -4.85 0.45
N GLU A 653 -14.62 -4.50 -0.41
CA GLU A 653 -16.04 -4.82 -0.20
C GLU A 653 -16.30 -6.33 -0.16
N ALA A 654 -15.58 -7.08 -1.01
CA ALA A 654 -15.68 -8.54 -1.09
C ALA A 654 -14.70 -9.27 -0.14
N LYS A 655 -13.82 -8.53 0.55
CA LYS A 655 -12.69 -9.06 1.34
C LYS A 655 -11.82 -10.07 0.58
N LYS A 656 -11.65 -9.89 -0.74
CA LYS A 656 -10.84 -10.80 -1.57
C LYS A 656 -9.37 -10.38 -1.55
N THR A 657 -8.50 -11.34 -1.28
CA THR A 657 -7.04 -11.18 -1.30
C THR A 657 -6.44 -11.38 -2.70
N GLU A 658 -5.18 -11.00 -2.92
CA GLU A 658 -4.47 -11.29 -4.18
C GLU A 658 -4.49 -12.80 -4.47
N LYS A 659 -4.32 -13.64 -3.44
CA LYS A 659 -4.42 -15.09 -3.54
C LYS A 659 -5.80 -15.58 -3.95
N ASP A 660 -6.86 -15.00 -3.40
CA ASP A 660 -8.23 -15.39 -3.75
C ASP A 660 -8.55 -15.09 -5.22
N ILE A 661 -8.10 -13.94 -5.72
CA ILE A 661 -8.27 -13.53 -7.12
C ILE A 661 -7.46 -14.42 -8.04
N TRP A 662 -6.19 -14.66 -7.68
CA TRP A 662 -5.30 -15.52 -8.45
C TRP A 662 -5.86 -16.94 -8.55
N ASN A 663 -6.24 -17.55 -7.42
CA ASN A 663 -6.83 -18.89 -7.35
C ASN A 663 -8.13 -18.97 -8.17
N TYR A 664 -8.96 -17.92 -8.12
CA TYR A 664 -10.18 -17.86 -8.92
C TYR A 664 -9.85 -17.94 -10.41
N TYR A 665 -8.98 -17.06 -10.89
CA TYR A 665 -8.64 -17.01 -12.31
C TYR A 665 -7.88 -18.26 -12.77
N ASP A 666 -6.98 -18.79 -11.94
CA ASP A 666 -6.29 -20.05 -12.22
C ASP A 666 -7.28 -21.21 -12.37
N SER A 667 -8.33 -21.27 -11.55
CA SER A 667 -9.36 -22.31 -11.63
C SER A 667 -10.27 -22.24 -12.86
N ILE A 668 -10.32 -21.09 -13.56
CA ILE A 668 -11.23 -20.85 -14.70
C ILE A 668 -10.51 -20.42 -15.98
N LYS A 669 -9.17 -20.34 -15.99
CA LYS A 669 -8.39 -19.81 -17.12
C LYS A 669 -8.65 -20.51 -18.44
N GLU A 670 -8.81 -21.83 -18.46
CA GLU A 670 -9.16 -22.58 -19.67
C GLU A 670 -10.53 -22.16 -20.23
N LYS A 671 -11.52 -21.99 -19.34
CA LYS A 671 -12.87 -21.57 -19.72
C LYS A 671 -12.87 -20.14 -20.24
N MET A 672 -12.13 -19.26 -19.58
CA MET A 672 -12.04 -17.84 -19.91
C MET A 672 -11.26 -17.60 -21.21
N LEU A 673 -10.22 -18.41 -21.47
CA LEU A 673 -9.41 -18.32 -22.68
C LEU A 673 -10.27 -18.43 -23.96
N ASN A 674 -11.34 -19.23 -23.94
CA ASN A 674 -12.29 -19.35 -25.05
C ASN A 674 -12.97 -18.03 -25.43
N TYR A 675 -13.04 -17.07 -24.50
CA TYR A 675 -13.62 -15.74 -24.74
C TYR A 675 -12.57 -14.69 -25.09
N LEU A 676 -11.34 -14.85 -24.58
CA LEU A 676 -10.26 -13.88 -24.75
C LEU A 676 -9.49 -14.06 -26.07
N LYS A 677 -9.33 -15.32 -26.50
CA LYS A 677 -8.51 -15.67 -27.66
C LYS A 677 -9.00 -14.96 -28.92
N GLY A 678 -8.06 -14.36 -29.65
CA GLY A 678 -8.33 -13.64 -30.91
C GLY A 678 -8.78 -12.18 -30.75
N TYR A 679 -8.99 -11.70 -29.53
CA TYR A 679 -9.36 -10.30 -29.26
C TYR A 679 -8.19 -9.51 -28.66
N ASP A 680 -8.23 -8.19 -28.85
CA ASP A 680 -7.41 -7.28 -28.05
C ASP A 680 -8.02 -7.18 -26.65
N ILE A 681 -7.17 -7.16 -25.62
CA ILE A 681 -7.58 -7.23 -24.22
C ILE A 681 -7.25 -5.92 -23.51
N VAL A 682 -8.20 -5.45 -22.70
CA VAL A 682 -8.01 -4.32 -21.78
C VAL A 682 -8.11 -4.85 -20.36
N LEU A 683 -7.07 -4.63 -19.57
CA LEU A 683 -6.99 -5.11 -18.19
C LEU A 683 -7.35 -3.97 -17.23
N ARG A 684 -8.14 -4.29 -16.21
CA ARG A 684 -8.37 -3.40 -15.07
C ARG A 684 -7.68 -3.96 -13.85
N ILE A 685 -6.68 -3.24 -13.35
CA ILE A 685 -5.75 -3.70 -12.32
C ILE A 685 -5.91 -2.83 -11.08
N ILE A 686 -6.03 -3.41 -9.90
CA ILE A 686 -5.98 -2.65 -8.65
C ILE A 686 -4.53 -2.55 -8.16
N THR A 687 -4.00 -1.33 -8.18
CA THR A 687 -2.73 -0.99 -7.56
C THR A 687 -2.94 -0.40 -6.18
N ASP A 688 -1.84 -0.22 -5.44
CA ASP A 688 -1.88 0.45 -4.13
C ASP A 688 -2.31 1.92 -4.24
N SER A 689 -2.20 2.51 -5.43
CA SER A 689 -2.65 3.87 -5.75
C SER A 689 -4.09 3.92 -6.27
N GLY A 690 -4.77 2.77 -6.36
CA GLY A 690 -6.12 2.63 -6.93
C GLY A 690 -6.15 1.86 -8.25
N PRO A 691 -7.35 1.76 -8.86
CA PRO A 691 -7.54 1.03 -10.11
C PRO A 691 -6.90 1.76 -11.30
N ILE A 692 -6.21 1.01 -12.14
CA ILE A 692 -5.66 1.47 -13.42
C ILE A 692 -6.21 0.63 -14.57
N ILE A 693 -6.19 1.20 -15.77
CA ILE A 693 -6.57 0.52 -17.01
C ILE A 693 -5.32 0.35 -17.86
N VAL A 694 -5.06 -0.87 -18.32
CA VAL A 694 -3.91 -1.21 -19.16
C VAL A 694 -4.43 -1.78 -20.48
N ARG A 695 -4.08 -1.11 -21.58
CA ARG A 695 -4.47 -1.52 -22.95
C ARG A 695 -3.30 -2.09 -23.75
N HIS A 696 -2.08 -1.67 -23.39
CA HIS A 696 -0.86 -2.03 -24.09
C HIS A 696 0.07 -2.78 -23.15
N ASP A 697 0.77 -3.78 -23.69
CA ASP A 697 1.85 -4.45 -22.99
C ASP A 697 2.98 -3.44 -22.76
N PRO A 698 3.37 -3.15 -21.51
CA PRO A 698 4.39 -2.15 -21.23
C PRO A 698 5.77 -2.53 -21.75
N LYS A 699 6.02 -3.82 -22.08
CA LYS A 699 7.28 -4.27 -22.67
C LYS A 699 7.31 -4.03 -24.18
N THR A 700 6.22 -4.31 -24.90
CA THR A 700 6.20 -4.26 -26.37
C THR A 700 5.55 -3.00 -26.93
N GLY A 701 4.70 -2.33 -26.16
CA GLY A 701 3.85 -1.22 -26.60
C GLY A 701 2.64 -1.65 -27.44
N GLU A 702 2.48 -2.94 -27.72
CA GLU A 702 1.38 -3.48 -28.53
C GLU A 702 0.12 -3.70 -27.69
N ASN A 703 -1.04 -3.81 -28.34
CA ASN A 703 -2.29 -4.21 -27.66
C ASN A 703 -2.11 -5.58 -27.00
N ILE A 704 -2.65 -5.72 -25.78
CA ILE A 704 -2.54 -6.99 -25.05
C ILE A 704 -3.36 -8.05 -25.76
N LYS A 705 -2.78 -9.23 -25.97
CA LYS A 705 -3.47 -10.41 -26.51
C LYS A 705 -3.26 -11.59 -25.58
N ILE A 706 -4.31 -12.39 -25.39
CA ILE A 706 -4.28 -13.60 -24.55
C ILE A 706 -4.79 -14.75 -25.40
N ASN A 707 -3.87 -15.49 -26.04
CA ASN A 707 -4.19 -16.55 -26.99
C ASN A 707 -3.88 -17.95 -26.45
N THR A 708 -3.00 -18.04 -25.46
CA THR A 708 -2.63 -19.28 -24.77
C THR A 708 -2.81 -19.17 -23.26
N ILE A 709 -2.64 -20.29 -22.55
CA ILE A 709 -2.67 -20.32 -21.08
C ILE A 709 -1.46 -19.58 -20.51
N GLU A 710 -0.32 -19.68 -21.18
CA GLU A 710 0.92 -18.97 -20.80
C GLU A 710 0.73 -17.44 -20.91
N ASP A 711 0.07 -16.96 -21.97
CA ASP A 711 -0.31 -15.55 -22.07
C ASP A 711 -1.22 -15.13 -20.92
N PHE A 712 -2.17 -15.99 -20.54
CA PHE A 712 -3.10 -15.72 -19.44
C PHE A 712 -2.36 -15.63 -18.10
N ASP A 713 -1.52 -16.62 -17.81
CA ASP A 713 -0.76 -16.73 -16.56
C ASP A 713 0.23 -15.56 -16.41
N ARG A 714 0.77 -15.03 -17.52
CA ARG A 714 1.59 -13.81 -17.54
C ARG A 714 0.86 -12.60 -16.93
N TRP A 715 -0.45 -12.51 -17.11
CA TRP A 715 -1.27 -11.39 -16.61
C TRP A 715 -1.98 -11.72 -15.30
N ASN A 716 -2.20 -13.00 -14.96
CA ASN A 716 -2.82 -13.40 -13.71
C ASN A 716 -1.85 -13.31 -12.52
N ASN A 717 -1.72 -12.13 -11.93
CA ASN A 717 -0.87 -11.87 -10.76
C ASN A 717 -1.65 -11.63 -9.45
N GLY A 718 -2.96 -11.92 -9.43
CA GLY A 718 -3.85 -11.64 -8.30
C GLY A 718 -4.33 -10.19 -8.17
N ARG A 719 -3.86 -9.27 -9.03
CA ARG A 719 -4.29 -7.85 -9.05
C ARG A 719 -5.05 -7.43 -10.30
N VAL A 720 -4.98 -8.22 -11.36
CA VAL A 720 -5.87 -8.06 -12.52
C VAL A 720 -7.26 -8.50 -12.09
N ILE A 721 -8.18 -7.53 -11.96
CA ILE A 721 -9.54 -7.80 -11.51
C ILE A 721 -10.48 -8.01 -12.67
N GLU A 722 -10.38 -7.18 -13.72
CA GLU A 722 -11.25 -7.29 -14.88
C GLU A 722 -10.45 -7.49 -16.17
N PHE A 723 -10.90 -8.43 -17.00
CA PHE A 723 -10.44 -8.62 -18.37
C PHE A 723 -11.57 -8.16 -19.29
N HIS A 724 -11.28 -7.20 -20.15
CA HIS A 724 -12.22 -6.64 -21.11
C HIS A 724 -11.79 -7.00 -22.52
N ARG A 725 -12.73 -7.35 -23.38
CA ARG A 725 -12.51 -7.59 -24.81
C ARG A 725 -12.68 -6.28 -25.54
N ALA A 726 -11.69 -5.89 -26.31
CA ALA A 726 -11.73 -4.73 -27.19
C ALA A 726 -11.96 -5.15 -28.64
N ILE A 727 -12.67 -4.32 -29.40
CA ILE A 727 -12.89 -4.54 -30.82
C ILE A 727 -11.58 -4.23 -31.57
N PRO A 728 -10.94 -5.23 -32.21
CA PRO A 728 -9.57 -5.10 -32.70
C PRO A 728 -9.48 -4.42 -34.08
N SER A 729 -10.61 -4.21 -34.77
CA SER A 729 -10.63 -3.64 -36.12
C SER A 729 -11.92 -2.85 -36.39
N SER A 730 -12.01 -2.19 -37.55
CA SER A 730 -13.25 -1.54 -38.00
C SER A 730 -14.34 -2.54 -38.38
N LYS A 731 -14.04 -3.84 -38.42
CA LYS A 731 -14.98 -4.92 -38.62
C LYS A 731 -15.06 -5.82 -37.39
N THR A 732 -16.24 -6.39 -37.14
CA THR A 732 -16.45 -7.30 -36.02
C THR A 732 -17.50 -8.36 -36.34
N ASP A 733 -17.33 -9.53 -35.75
CA ASP A 733 -18.32 -10.61 -35.67
C ASP A 733 -19.00 -10.67 -34.29
N LEU A 734 -18.75 -9.69 -33.43
CA LEU A 734 -19.25 -9.65 -32.05
C LEU A 734 -19.87 -8.29 -31.75
N LEU A 735 -21.17 -8.31 -31.43
CA LEU A 735 -21.87 -7.16 -30.86
C LEU A 735 -22.13 -7.39 -29.38
N TRP A 736 -22.38 -6.31 -28.66
CA TRP A 736 -22.81 -6.41 -27.27
C TRP A 736 -23.74 -5.28 -26.86
N ILE A 737 -24.52 -5.54 -25.82
CA ILE A 737 -25.40 -4.59 -25.15
C ILE A 737 -25.14 -4.69 -23.65
N ASP A 738 -24.86 -3.56 -23.00
CA ASP A 738 -24.76 -3.44 -21.56
C ASP A 738 -26.09 -2.93 -20.98
N PHE A 739 -26.67 -3.69 -20.08
CA PHE A 739 -27.96 -3.39 -19.45
C PHE A 739 -27.68 -2.84 -18.05
N ASP A 740 -27.96 -1.55 -17.85
CA ASP A 740 -27.75 -0.84 -16.58
C ASP A 740 -29.09 -0.50 -15.91
N PRO A 741 -29.71 -1.42 -15.15
CA PRO A 741 -30.97 -1.17 -14.44
C PRO A 741 -30.77 -0.39 -13.14
N HIS A 742 -31.68 0.54 -12.85
CA HIS A 742 -31.78 1.18 -11.54
C HIS A 742 -32.23 0.18 -10.45
N GLU A 743 -32.07 0.54 -9.16
CA GLU A 743 -32.35 -0.34 -8.01
C GLU A 743 -33.80 -0.82 -7.92
N GLU A 744 -34.72 -0.02 -8.46
CA GLU A 744 -36.16 -0.27 -8.40
C GLU A 744 -36.70 -1.06 -9.60
N TYR A 745 -35.83 -1.45 -10.55
CA TYR A 745 -36.26 -2.15 -11.77
C TYR A 745 -36.49 -3.65 -11.49
N ASP A 746 -37.67 -4.17 -11.85
CA ASP A 746 -38.00 -5.59 -11.64
C ASP A 746 -37.20 -6.47 -12.61
N LYS A 747 -36.54 -7.50 -12.09
CA LYS A 747 -35.79 -8.49 -12.89
C LYS A 747 -36.65 -9.15 -13.97
N LYS A 748 -37.96 -9.29 -13.74
CA LYS A 748 -38.91 -9.82 -14.73
C LYS A 748 -38.95 -8.98 -15.98
N ASP A 749 -39.08 -7.67 -15.80
CA ASP A 749 -39.16 -6.73 -16.91
C ASP A 749 -37.85 -6.74 -17.69
N ILE A 750 -36.70 -6.80 -17.00
CA ILE A 750 -35.38 -6.93 -17.63
C ILE A 750 -35.31 -8.16 -18.54
N PHE A 751 -35.73 -9.35 -18.06
CA PHE A 751 -35.66 -10.57 -18.86
C PHE A 751 -36.67 -10.59 -20.01
N LYS A 752 -37.84 -9.98 -19.82
CA LYS A 752 -38.80 -9.77 -20.91
C LYS A 752 -38.19 -8.92 -22.01
N ILE A 753 -37.59 -7.78 -21.65
CA ILE A 753 -36.92 -6.86 -22.58
C ILE A 753 -35.75 -7.56 -23.29
N MET A 754 -34.92 -8.32 -22.56
CA MET A 754 -33.84 -9.09 -23.17
C MET A 754 -34.34 -10.10 -24.19
N SER A 755 -35.47 -10.77 -23.91
CA SER A 755 -36.08 -11.73 -24.83
C SER A 755 -36.57 -11.03 -26.11
N GLU A 756 -37.18 -9.86 -25.98
CA GLU A 756 -37.63 -9.03 -27.11
C GLU A 756 -36.45 -8.54 -27.96
N ILE A 757 -35.38 -8.07 -27.31
CA ILE A 757 -34.12 -7.69 -27.99
C ILE A 757 -33.53 -8.89 -28.73
N GLU A 758 -33.50 -10.07 -28.10
CA GLU A 758 -32.96 -11.29 -28.70
C GLU A 758 -33.69 -11.66 -30.00
N GLU A 759 -35.03 -11.54 -30.01
CA GLU A 759 -35.85 -11.76 -31.21
C GLU A 759 -35.55 -10.73 -32.30
N GLN A 760 -35.57 -9.43 -31.96
CA GLN A 760 -35.26 -8.35 -32.90
C GLN A 760 -33.86 -8.48 -33.50
N VAL A 761 -32.87 -8.84 -32.69
CA VAL A 761 -31.49 -9.04 -33.17
C VAL A 761 -31.41 -10.23 -34.13
N LYS A 762 -32.09 -11.34 -33.85
CA LYS A 762 -32.11 -12.52 -34.75
C LYS A 762 -32.78 -12.22 -36.10
N ASP A 763 -33.77 -11.34 -36.11
CA ASP A 763 -34.48 -10.96 -37.34
C ASP A 763 -33.67 -9.99 -38.22
N ASN A 764 -32.79 -9.19 -37.61
CA ASN A 764 -32.06 -8.12 -38.32
C ASN A 764 -30.57 -8.44 -38.55
N PHE A 765 -29.98 -9.40 -37.84
CA PHE A 765 -28.58 -9.79 -37.98
C PHE A 765 -28.43 -11.29 -38.31
N ASP A 766 -27.39 -11.66 -39.05
CA ASP A 766 -27.04 -13.08 -39.27
C ASP A 766 -26.33 -13.67 -38.04
N VAL A 767 -27.11 -13.94 -37.01
CA VAL A 767 -26.66 -14.41 -35.70
C VAL A 767 -26.21 -15.87 -35.75
N ASN A 768 -25.04 -16.14 -35.19
CA ASN A 768 -24.54 -17.47 -34.85
C ASN A 768 -25.04 -17.93 -33.48
N LYS A 769 -24.80 -17.13 -32.43
CA LYS A 769 -25.28 -17.38 -31.06
C LYS A 769 -25.44 -16.09 -30.27
N ILE A 770 -26.30 -16.11 -29.26
CA ILE A 770 -26.46 -15.03 -28.28
C ILE A 770 -26.21 -15.61 -26.89
N GLU A 771 -25.42 -14.92 -26.08
CA GLU A 771 -25.09 -15.33 -24.71
C GLU A 771 -25.29 -14.14 -23.78
N THR A 772 -25.97 -14.35 -22.66
CA THR A 772 -26.25 -13.30 -21.68
C THR A 772 -25.60 -13.62 -20.35
N PHE A 773 -25.08 -12.60 -19.68
CA PHE A 773 -24.33 -12.74 -18.44
C PHE A 773 -24.78 -11.71 -17.40
N SER A 774 -24.84 -12.13 -16.13
CA SER A 774 -24.94 -11.22 -14.98
C SER A 774 -23.58 -10.61 -14.74
N THR A 775 -23.51 -9.27 -14.63
CA THR A 775 -22.26 -8.51 -14.41
C THR A 775 -21.65 -8.67 -13.01
N GLY A 776 -22.25 -9.49 -12.15
CA GLY A 776 -21.88 -9.59 -10.73
C GLY A 776 -22.33 -8.36 -9.90
N GLY A 777 -22.99 -7.39 -10.53
CA GLY A 777 -23.71 -6.29 -9.89
C GLY A 777 -25.21 -6.40 -10.18
N ARG A 778 -25.83 -5.27 -10.53
CA ARG A 778 -27.23 -5.22 -10.97
C ARG A 778 -27.42 -5.37 -12.47
N GLY A 779 -26.39 -5.05 -13.26
CA GLY A 779 -26.45 -5.04 -14.72
C GLY A 779 -26.21 -6.40 -15.37
N TYR A 780 -26.40 -6.43 -16.69
CA TYR A 780 -26.25 -7.62 -17.50
C TYR A 780 -25.55 -7.28 -18.81
N HIS A 781 -24.80 -8.23 -19.37
CA HIS A 781 -24.24 -8.11 -20.72
C HIS A 781 -24.92 -9.13 -21.63
N MET A 782 -25.29 -8.71 -22.84
CA MET A 782 -25.69 -9.60 -23.92
C MET A 782 -24.64 -9.55 -25.01
N PHE A 783 -24.01 -10.69 -25.31
CA PHE A 783 -23.07 -10.85 -26.41
C PHE A 783 -23.77 -11.53 -27.58
N ILE A 784 -23.65 -10.92 -28.76
CA ILE A 784 -24.29 -11.36 -30.00
C ILE A 784 -23.16 -11.72 -30.97
N TYR A 785 -22.99 -13.01 -31.22
CA TYR A 785 -21.98 -13.53 -32.15
C TYR A 785 -22.62 -13.69 -33.52
N LEU A 786 -22.02 -13.08 -34.54
CA LEU A 786 -22.47 -13.10 -35.93
C LEU A 786 -21.79 -14.22 -36.71
N LYS A 787 -22.40 -14.67 -37.82
CA LYS A 787 -21.77 -15.65 -38.72
C LYS A 787 -20.73 -15.03 -39.66
N SER A 788 -20.80 -13.73 -39.87
CA SER A 788 -19.89 -12.97 -40.72
C SER A 788 -19.56 -11.62 -40.11
N GLU A 789 -18.35 -11.12 -40.36
CA GLU A 789 -17.95 -9.78 -39.93
C GLU A 789 -18.75 -8.68 -40.63
N ILE A 790 -19.09 -7.64 -39.87
CA ILE A 790 -19.77 -6.41 -40.33
C ILE A 790 -18.94 -5.19 -39.92
N ASP A 791 -19.08 -4.08 -40.64
CA ASP A 791 -18.49 -2.80 -40.21
C ASP A 791 -19.08 -2.37 -38.86
N VAL A 792 -18.22 -2.00 -37.91
CA VAL A 792 -18.60 -1.76 -36.52
C VAL A 792 -19.54 -0.56 -36.41
N ASP A 793 -19.32 0.49 -37.20
CA ASP A 793 -20.16 1.70 -37.15
C ASP A 793 -21.54 1.42 -37.78
N GLU A 794 -21.58 0.64 -38.86
CA GLU A 794 -22.83 0.16 -39.46
C GLU A 794 -23.61 -0.72 -38.49
N ALA A 795 -22.95 -1.69 -37.86
CA ALA A 795 -23.58 -2.58 -36.89
C ALA A 795 -24.09 -1.84 -35.66
N ARG A 796 -23.31 -0.88 -35.14
CA ARG A 796 -23.72 -0.04 -34.02
C ARG A 796 -24.93 0.81 -34.38
N LYS A 797 -24.94 1.40 -35.57
CA LYS A 797 -26.07 2.22 -36.05
C LYS A 797 -27.35 1.39 -36.16
N GLU A 798 -27.25 0.20 -36.73
CA GLU A 798 -28.40 -0.69 -36.89
C GLU A 798 -28.89 -1.21 -35.54
N LEU A 799 -27.98 -1.64 -34.66
CA LEU A 799 -28.33 -2.05 -33.32
C LEU A 799 -28.97 -0.90 -32.53
N LYS A 800 -28.45 0.32 -32.65
CA LYS A 800 -29.04 1.51 -32.02
C LYS A 800 -30.47 1.75 -32.46
N ARG A 801 -30.76 1.62 -33.76
CA ARG A 801 -32.11 1.75 -34.31
C ARG A 801 -33.08 0.75 -33.66
N LEU A 802 -32.68 -0.52 -33.56
CA LEU A 802 -33.49 -1.56 -32.92
C LEU A 802 -33.74 -1.28 -31.44
N LEU A 803 -32.71 -0.84 -30.71
CA LEU A 803 -32.85 -0.52 -29.29
C LEU A 803 -33.70 0.73 -29.07
N ASP A 804 -33.67 1.70 -29.98
CA ASP A 804 -34.54 2.88 -29.95
C ASP A 804 -36.01 2.51 -30.16
N GLU A 805 -36.30 1.63 -31.12
CA GLU A 805 -37.65 1.11 -31.35
C GLU A 805 -38.20 0.37 -30.13
N ILE A 806 -37.37 -0.42 -29.45
CA ILE A 806 -37.75 -1.08 -28.19
C ILE A 806 -37.93 -0.02 -27.08
N SER A 807 -37.02 0.93 -26.96
CA SER A 807 -37.10 2.01 -25.96
C SER A 807 -38.38 2.84 -26.10
N GLU A 808 -38.86 3.09 -27.31
CA GLU A 808 -40.13 3.80 -27.56
C GLU A 808 -41.36 3.02 -27.06
N ASN A 809 -41.28 1.68 -27.00
CA ASN A 809 -42.37 0.82 -26.54
C ASN A 809 -42.38 0.60 -25.02
N HIS A 810 -41.34 1.06 -24.30
CA HIS A 810 -41.18 0.83 -22.87
C HIS A 810 -40.80 2.14 -22.15
N GLU A 811 -41.74 2.72 -21.38
CA GLU A 811 -41.63 4.05 -20.74
C GLU A 811 -40.40 4.23 -19.85
N LYS A 812 -39.83 3.15 -19.31
CA LYS A 812 -38.68 3.16 -18.40
C LYS A 812 -37.38 2.62 -19.01
N ILE A 813 -37.27 2.61 -20.33
CA ILE A 813 -36.05 2.21 -21.02
C ILE A 813 -35.52 3.42 -21.76
N THR A 814 -34.19 3.57 -21.78
CA THR A 814 -33.53 4.53 -22.65
C THR A 814 -32.26 3.95 -23.25
N THR A 815 -31.92 4.42 -24.44
CA THR A 815 -30.61 4.22 -25.06
C THR A 815 -29.69 5.43 -24.86
N GLY A 816 -30.22 6.50 -24.25
CA GLY A 816 -29.53 7.75 -23.94
C GLY A 816 -29.00 7.79 -22.51
N ILE A 817 -29.01 8.96 -21.89
CA ILE A 817 -28.67 9.14 -20.48
C ILE A 817 -29.89 8.73 -19.64
N ALA A 818 -29.73 7.72 -18.78
CA ALA A 818 -30.82 7.24 -17.92
C ALA A 818 -31.15 8.18 -16.76
N ASN A 819 -32.45 8.40 -16.56
CA ASN A 819 -33.00 9.00 -15.35
C ASN A 819 -33.00 8.03 -14.17
N LYS A 820 -33.40 8.51 -12.98
CA LYS A 820 -33.34 7.75 -11.71
C LYS A 820 -34.21 6.48 -11.70
N ASP A 821 -35.14 6.30 -12.62
CA ASP A 821 -36.05 5.16 -12.68
C ASP A 821 -36.00 4.40 -14.01
N GLU A 822 -35.07 4.74 -14.89
CA GLU A 822 -34.89 4.13 -16.20
C GLU A 822 -33.78 3.07 -16.19
N MET A 823 -33.92 2.06 -17.05
CA MET A 823 -32.83 1.16 -17.42
C MET A 823 -32.17 1.66 -18.70
N ARG A 824 -30.83 1.75 -18.69
CA ARG A 824 -30.08 2.09 -19.91
C ARG A 824 -29.70 0.84 -20.69
N LEU A 825 -29.93 0.88 -22.00
CA LEU A 825 -29.39 -0.07 -22.98
C LEU A 825 -28.14 0.55 -23.61
N ASP A 826 -26.98 0.33 -23.01
CA ASP A 826 -25.74 0.97 -23.42
C ASP A 826 -24.98 0.15 -24.47
N ILE A 827 -24.72 0.79 -25.61
CA ILE A 827 -23.83 0.31 -26.67
C ILE A 827 -22.69 1.32 -26.91
N SER A 828 -22.42 2.19 -25.93
CA SER A 828 -21.46 3.30 -26.06
C SER A 828 -20.05 2.82 -26.39
N THR A 829 -19.70 1.63 -25.92
CA THR A 829 -18.41 0.95 -26.10
C THR A 829 -18.33 0.09 -27.36
N LEU A 830 -19.41 -0.03 -28.14
CA LEU A 830 -19.43 -0.76 -29.40
C LEU A 830 -18.85 0.13 -30.53
N HIS A 831 -17.54 0.32 -30.54
CA HIS A 831 -16.78 0.99 -31.60
C HIS A 831 -15.34 0.44 -31.66
N TYR A 832 -14.59 0.76 -32.71
CA TYR A 832 -13.18 0.39 -32.80
C TYR A 832 -12.39 0.82 -31.55
N GLY A 833 -11.70 -0.13 -30.90
CA GLY A 833 -10.97 0.07 -29.65
C GLY A 833 -11.83 0.27 -28.39
N GLY A 834 -13.17 0.29 -28.54
CA GLY A 834 -14.11 0.18 -27.43
C GLY A 834 -14.08 -1.23 -26.84
N SER A 835 -14.36 -1.36 -25.55
CA SER A 835 -14.20 -2.62 -24.82
C SER A 835 -15.32 -2.88 -23.82
N LEU A 836 -15.67 -4.15 -23.63
CA LEU A 836 -16.62 -4.62 -22.62
C LEU A 836 -16.01 -5.76 -21.81
N ARG A 837 -16.37 -5.87 -20.53
CA ARG A 837 -15.85 -6.92 -19.65
C ARG A 837 -16.18 -8.31 -20.20
N SER A 838 -15.21 -9.21 -20.17
CA SER A 838 -15.32 -10.56 -20.69
C SER A 838 -16.11 -11.47 -19.72
N PRO A 839 -16.85 -12.46 -20.23
CA PRO A 839 -17.42 -13.53 -19.42
C PRO A 839 -16.42 -14.15 -18.44
N PHE A 840 -16.91 -14.53 -17.25
CA PHE A 840 -16.14 -15.05 -16.12
C PHE A 840 -15.17 -14.07 -15.45
N SER A 841 -15.04 -12.85 -15.95
CA SER A 841 -14.23 -11.84 -15.28
C SER A 841 -14.90 -11.34 -14.00
N LEU A 842 -14.12 -11.05 -12.97
CA LEU A 842 -14.61 -10.49 -11.70
C LEU A 842 -15.09 -9.06 -11.89
N ASN A 843 -16.07 -8.66 -11.09
CA ASN A 843 -16.45 -7.27 -10.94
C ASN A 843 -15.49 -6.55 -9.98
N ILE A 844 -14.99 -5.37 -10.35
CA ILE A 844 -14.00 -4.66 -9.52
C ILE A 844 -14.52 -4.25 -8.14
N THR A 845 -15.83 -4.04 -8.02
CA THR A 845 -16.48 -3.55 -6.82
C THR A 845 -16.95 -4.72 -5.97
N SER A 846 -17.79 -5.59 -6.54
CA SER A 846 -18.40 -6.69 -5.77
C SER A 846 -17.52 -7.94 -5.66
N GLY A 847 -16.48 -8.07 -6.50
CA GLY A 847 -15.67 -9.29 -6.59
C GLY A 847 -16.46 -10.52 -7.03
N ILE A 848 -17.69 -10.35 -7.54
CA ILE A 848 -18.53 -11.42 -8.05
C ILE A 848 -18.21 -11.59 -9.54
N PRO A 849 -17.99 -12.83 -10.02
CA PRO A 849 -17.70 -13.05 -11.42
C PRO A 849 -18.92 -12.88 -12.30
N GLU A 850 -18.66 -12.50 -13.55
CA GLU A 850 -19.63 -12.49 -14.61
C GLU A 850 -20.07 -13.92 -14.94
N LYS A 851 -21.37 -14.21 -14.77
CA LYS A 851 -21.92 -15.58 -14.87
C LYS A 851 -22.96 -15.67 -15.97
N PRO A 852 -22.94 -16.74 -16.78
CA PRO A 852 -23.95 -16.95 -17.82
C PRO A 852 -25.34 -17.09 -17.20
N ILE A 853 -26.33 -16.51 -17.87
CA ILE A 853 -27.74 -16.60 -17.54
C ILE A 853 -28.43 -17.29 -18.71
N ASN A 854 -29.17 -18.35 -18.39
CA ASN A 854 -30.13 -18.89 -19.32
C ASN A 854 -31.42 -18.06 -19.17
N ILE A 855 -31.68 -17.17 -20.15
CA ILE A 855 -32.85 -16.29 -20.15
C ILE A 855 -34.12 -17.14 -20.10
N THR A 856 -34.21 -18.23 -20.88
CA THR A 856 -35.36 -19.13 -20.92
C THR A 856 -35.70 -19.67 -19.52
N ILE A 857 -34.72 -20.24 -18.79
CA ILE A 857 -34.93 -20.76 -17.43
C ILE A 857 -35.27 -19.65 -16.43
N SER A 858 -34.65 -18.47 -16.56
CA SER A 858 -34.87 -17.35 -15.63
C SER A 858 -36.22 -16.68 -15.85
N HIS A 859 -36.68 -16.58 -17.10
CA HIS A 859 -38.01 -16.12 -17.49
C HIS A 859 -39.06 -17.09 -16.93
N LEU A 860 -38.85 -18.41 -17.08
CA LEU A 860 -39.67 -19.48 -16.49
C LEU A 860 -39.81 -19.43 -14.96
N LEU A 861 -38.69 -19.28 -14.23
CA LEU A 861 -38.71 -19.13 -12.76
C LEU A 861 -39.47 -17.89 -12.29
N SER A 862 -39.54 -16.87 -13.13
CA SER A 862 -40.24 -15.62 -12.84
C SER A 862 -41.77 -15.74 -13.01
N PHE A 863 -42.22 -16.59 -13.94
CA PHE A 863 -43.63 -17.00 -14.14
C PHE A 863 -44.12 -17.94 -13.04
N ILE A 864 -43.27 -18.84 -12.54
CA ILE A 864 -43.60 -19.75 -11.42
C ILE A 864 -44.01 -18.96 -10.16
N LYS A 865 -43.48 -17.74 -9.96
CA LYS A 865 -43.85 -16.87 -8.83
C LYS A 865 -45.19 -16.15 -9.00
N THR A 866 -45.82 -16.15 -10.18
CA THR A 866 -47.05 -15.39 -10.46
C THR A 866 -48.29 -16.25 -10.69
N GLY A 867 -48.14 -17.56 -10.80
CA GLY A 867 -49.27 -18.50 -10.74
C GLY A 867 -50.16 -18.57 -11.99
N ASP A 868 -49.63 -18.30 -13.18
CA ASP A 868 -50.40 -18.50 -14.42
C ASP A 868 -50.28 -19.96 -14.91
N GLN A 869 -51.31 -20.76 -14.64
CA GLN A 869 -51.24 -22.23 -14.62
C GLN A 869 -51.21 -22.91 -16.00
N ASP A 870 -51.69 -22.27 -17.06
CA ASP A 870 -51.92 -22.95 -18.36
C ASP A 870 -50.70 -22.95 -19.29
N GLU A 871 -49.74 -22.03 -19.13
CA GLU A 871 -48.47 -22.03 -19.89
C GLU A 871 -47.33 -22.81 -19.22
N ILE A 872 -47.37 -22.95 -17.89
CA ILE A 872 -46.40 -23.71 -17.08
C ILE A 872 -46.40 -25.20 -17.50
N ILE A 873 -47.59 -25.76 -17.75
CA ILE A 873 -47.80 -27.18 -18.05
C ILE A 873 -47.24 -27.59 -19.43
N LYS A 874 -47.17 -26.67 -20.41
CA LYS A 874 -46.64 -26.98 -21.75
C LYS A 874 -45.12 -26.96 -21.82
N THR A 875 -44.46 -26.23 -20.93
CA THR A 875 -43.03 -25.90 -21.06
C THR A 875 -42.15 -26.76 -20.16
N GLU A 876 -42.65 -27.21 -19.00
CA GLU A 876 -41.87 -27.98 -18.02
C GLU A 876 -41.54 -29.42 -18.45
N TYR A 877 -42.37 -30.04 -19.30
CA TYR A 877 -42.10 -31.38 -19.85
C TYR A 877 -40.98 -31.39 -20.92
N GLY A 878 -40.70 -30.23 -21.53
CA GLY A 878 -39.56 -30.04 -22.45
C GLY A 878 -38.24 -29.94 -21.68
N ILE A 879 -38.23 -29.18 -20.60
CA ILE A 879 -37.04 -28.86 -19.79
C ILE A 879 -36.48 -30.10 -19.09
N LEU A 880 -37.34 -30.95 -18.50
CA LEU A 880 -36.88 -32.19 -17.85
C LEU A 880 -36.30 -33.20 -18.86
N ARG A 881 -36.71 -33.11 -20.12
CA ARG A 881 -36.21 -33.96 -21.20
C ARG A 881 -34.88 -33.43 -21.75
N GLU A 882 -34.77 -32.13 -21.99
CA GLU A 882 -33.53 -31.48 -22.45
C GLU A 882 -32.41 -31.52 -21.40
N LEU A 883 -32.70 -31.29 -20.12
CA LEU A 883 -31.68 -31.36 -19.06
C LEU A 883 -31.14 -32.79 -18.82
N SER A 884 -31.94 -33.81 -19.14
CA SER A 884 -31.51 -35.21 -19.18
C SER A 884 -30.71 -35.51 -20.44
N ASP A 885 -31.13 -34.98 -21.59
CA ASP A 885 -30.47 -35.19 -22.89
C ASP A 885 -29.12 -34.44 -22.97
N GLU A 886 -28.94 -33.36 -22.20
CA GLU A 886 -27.69 -32.56 -22.09
C GLU A 886 -26.75 -32.98 -20.94
N GLY A 887 -27.13 -33.98 -20.12
CA GLY A 887 -26.28 -34.53 -19.06
C GLY A 887 -26.07 -33.62 -17.83
N LEU A 888 -26.87 -32.56 -17.69
CA LEU A 888 -26.77 -31.57 -16.61
C LEU A 888 -27.37 -32.04 -15.28
N ILE A 889 -28.20 -33.09 -15.30
CA ILE A 889 -28.69 -33.79 -14.12
C ILE A 889 -28.35 -35.27 -14.26
N ASN A 890 -27.59 -35.82 -13.32
CA ASN A 890 -27.37 -37.27 -13.26
C ASN A 890 -28.65 -37.96 -12.75
N ASN A 891 -29.04 -39.08 -13.37
CA ASN A 891 -30.08 -40.02 -12.91
C ASN A 891 -30.00 -40.34 -11.41
N ASP A 892 -28.81 -40.25 -10.81
CA ASP A 892 -28.54 -40.47 -9.39
C ASP A 892 -29.08 -39.34 -8.48
N ILE A 893 -29.12 -38.08 -8.96
CA ILE A 893 -29.70 -36.93 -8.23
C ILE A 893 -31.22 -36.91 -8.37
N LEU A 894 -31.73 -37.22 -9.57
CA LEU A 894 -33.16 -37.45 -9.79
C LEU A 894 -33.64 -38.65 -8.95
N GLY A 895 -32.84 -39.71 -8.87
CA GLY A 895 -33.06 -40.88 -8.01
C GLY A 895 -33.10 -40.53 -6.52
N LYS A 896 -32.16 -39.71 -6.03
CA LYS A 896 -32.12 -39.28 -4.61
C LYS A 896 -33.28 -38.36 -4.20
N LEU A 897 -33.80 -37.55 -5.12
CA LEU A 897 -35.02 -36.75 -4.92
C LEU A 897 -36.28 -37.64 -4.89
N LEU A 898 -36.31 -38.71 -5.69
CA LEU A 898 -37.40 -39.70 -5.76
C LEU A 898 -37.33 -40.78 -4.66
N GLU A 899 -36.22 -40.91 -3.93
CA GLU A 899 -36.05 -41.90 -2.85
C GLU A 899 -36.55 -41.44 -1.47
N LYS A 900 -36.69 -40.13 -1.24
CA LYS A 900 -36.97 -39.59 0.11
C LYS A 900 -38.45 -39.25 0.39
N THR A 901 -39.38 -39.51 -0.54
CA THR A 901 -40.80 -39.14 -0.39
C THR A 901 -41.75 -40.26 -0.82
N ASP A 902 -42.93 -40.34 -0.19
CA ASP A 902 -44.03 -41.26 -0.54
C ASP A 902 -44.52 -41.05 -2.00
N PHE A 903 -44.30 -39.84 -2.52
CA PHE A 903 -44.50 -39.46 -3.91
C PHE A 903 -43.65 -40.29 -4.90
N GLY A 904 -42.36 -40.48 -4.61
CA GLY A 904 -41.48 -41.24 -5.51
C GLY A 904 -41.82 -42.73 -5.57
N LYS A 905 -42.44 -43.28 -4.52
CA LYS A 905 -43.00 -44.65 -4.54
C LYS A 905 -44.22 -44.74 -5.47
N ARG A 906 -45.18 -43.83 -5.33
CA ARG A 906 -46.40 -43.79 -6.16
C ARG A 906 -46.11 -43.53 -7.64
N MET A 907 -45.11 -42.69 -7.94
CA MET A 907 -44.62 -42.46 -9.30
C MET A 907 -44.05 -43.74 -9.94
N ARG A 908 -43.26 -44.52 -9.18
CA ARG A 908 -42.71 -45.80 -9.66
C ARG A 908 -43.82 -46.82 -9.91
N GLU A 909 -44.79 -46.93 -9.01
CA GLU A 909 -45.93 -47.85 -9.16
C GLU A 909 -46.76 -47.52 -10.41
N GLU A 910 -47.06 -46.25 -10.68
CA GLU A 910 -47.78 -45.85 -11.91
C GLU A 910 -46.94 -46.10 -13.18
N THR A 911 -45.62 -45.92 -13.10
CA THR A 911 -44.71 -46.19 -14.22
C THR A 911 -44.66 -47.67 -14.54
N GLU A 912 -44.60 -48.53 -13.52
CA GLU A 912 -44.65 -49.99 -13.67
C GLU A 912 -45.99 -50.44 -14.27
N ARG A 913 -47.12 -49.88 -13.79
CA ARG A 913 -48.44 -50.13 -14.39
C ARG A 913 -48.50 -49.73 -15.87
N LYS A 914 -47.87 -48.61 -16.25
CA LYS A 914 -47.78 -48.19 -17.66
C LYS A 914 -46.93 -49.16 -18.49
N ILE A 915 -45.77 -49.58 -17.98
CA ILE A 915 -44.85 -50.51 -18.66
C ILE A 915 -45.52 -51.88 -18.86
N ASN A 916 -46.26 -52.36 -17.87
CA ASN A 916 -47.04 -53.59 -17.94
C ASN A 916 -48.33 -53.45 -18.78
N ASN A 917 -48.57 -52.29 -19.39
CA ASN A 917 -49.77 -51.96 -20.18
C ASN A 917 -51.10 -52.09 -19.41
N GLU A 918 -51.07 -52.03 -18.09
CA GLU A 918 -52.26 -52.08 -17.23
C GLU A 918 -53.07 -50.78 -17.30
N ILE A 919 -52.42 -49.67 -17.64
CA ILE A 919 -53.04 -48.37 -17.86
C ILE A 919 -52.66 -47.79 -19.21
N SER A 920 -53.57 -47.02 -19.79
CA SER A 920 -53.34 -46.33 -21.06
C SER A 920 -52.29 -45.22 -20.90
N LYS A 921 -51.70 -44.78 -22.02
CA LYS A 921 -50.73 -43.68 -22.00
C LYS A 921 -51.34 -42.39 -21.45
N GLU A 922 -52.61 -42.13 -21.78
CA GLU A 922 -53.32 -40.93 -21.34
C GLU A 922 -53.69 -41.00 -19.85
N GLU A 923 -54.07 -42.19 -19.38
CA GLU A 923 -54.36 -42.42 -17.96
C GLU A 923 -53.11 -42.32 -17.09
N TYR A 924 -51.99 -42.90 -17.53
CA TYR A 924 -50.69 -42.72 -16.86
C TYR A 924 -50.31 -41.24 -16.76
N LYS A 925 -50.44 -40.49 -17.86
CA LYS A 925 -50.15 -39.05 -17.90
C LYS A 925 -51.01 -38.29 -16.88
N ASN A 926 -52.32 -38.56 -16.82
CA ASN A 926 -53.21 -37.91 -15.86
C ASN A 926 -52.89 -38.28 -14.41
N ASN A 927 -52.51 -39.53 -14.14
CA ASN A 927 -52.13 -39.98 -12.81
C ASN A 927 -50.83 -39.31 -12.33
N ILE A 928 -49.84 -39.15 -13.23
CA ILE A 928 -48.60 -38.42 -12.91
C ILE A 928 -48.89 -36.94 -12.63
N ILE A 929 -49.73 -36.29 -13.44
CA ILE A 929 -50.13 -34.89 -13.22
C ILE A 929 -50.74 -34.72 -11.82
N LYS A 930 -51.71 -35.57 -11.47
CA LYS A 930 -52.37 -35.52 -10.17
C LYS A 930 -51.41 -35.75 -9.00
N LEU A 931 -50.44 -36.66 -9.15
CA LEU A 931 -49.42 -36.89 -8.12
C LEU A 931 -48.56 -35.64 -7.88
N VAL A 932 -48.20 -34.94 -8.97
CA VAL A 932 -47.38 -33.71 -8.91
C VAL A 932 -48.18 -32.58 -8.26
N GLU A 933 -49.46 -32.43 -8.60
CA GLU A 933 -50.37 -31.49 -7.95
C GLU A 933 -50.47 -31.72 -6.44
N GLU A 934 -50.60 -32.99 -6.00
CA GLU A 934 -50.65 -33.36 -4.57
C GLU A 934 -49.33 -33.04 -3.84
N LEU A 935 -48.17 -33.23 -4.47
CA LEU A 935 -46.86 -32.89 -3.90
C LEU A 935 -46.68 -31.38 -3.72
N LEU A 936 -47.09 -30.61 -4.74
CA LEU A 936 -47.01 -29.15 -4.71
C LEU A 936 -47.95 -28.57 -3.64
N ALA A 937 -49.16 -29.10 -3.50
CA ALA A 937 -50.10 -28.70 -2.45
C ALA A 937 -49.62 -29.02 -1.02
N ALA A 938 -48.72 -29.99 -0.86
CA ALA A 938 -48.13 -30.33 0.44
C ALA A 938 -46.85 -29.53 0.77
N LEU A 939 -46.21 -28.93 -0.25
CA LEU A 939 -45.01 -28.08 -0.11
C LEU A 939 -45.35 -26.60 0.14
N ILE A 940 -46.51 -26.17 -0.37
CA ILE A 940 -47.16 -24.88 -0.04
C ILE A 940 -47.80 -24.99 1.34
#